data_AF-A0A929EAT3-F1
#
_entry.id   AF-A0A929EAT3-F1
#
_cell.length_a   1.000
_cell.length_b   1.000
_cell.length_c   1.000
_cell.angle_alpha   90.00
_cell.angle_beta   90.00
_cell.angle_gamma   90.00
#
_symmetry.space_group_name_H-M   'P 1'
#
loop_
_entity.id
_entity.type
_entity.pdbx_description
1 polymer ?
#
loop_
_entity_poly.entity_id
_entity_poly.type
_entity_poly.pdbx_seq_one_letter_code
_entity_poly.pdbx_strand_id
1 'polypeptide(L)'
;YEQLEHGQNFLWKIRFALHILCKRHEERLLFDYQRELAEQFGYTDAEGQLAVEQFMGDYYQTVMELERLNEMLLQYFQEILIYDDTASRPEKINRRFISYKGYIAAANKDIFKHYPFALLEIFLLLCQNPQLKGVRASTIRLIRAHSYLIDMSFRDDLRCRALFMEIMRQPFGITHEMRRMNRYGILAAYIPAFKQIVGQMQHDLYHAYTVDEHTLKVLRNCRRLFVDKHKDELPLASHIAKTLAKPELLYLAALFHDIAKGRGGQHEVFGAIDAEQFCLLHNLSHNDTRLVTWLVRNHLIMSMTAQRKDINDPAIIHEFALLVDDIDHLDYLYLLTTSDIRATSPKVWNSWKASLLSQLYDYTKHALHQGLESPQQHEELINHNKQIALKDLTNLQCSEEDILTLWDTLPDDYFIKLQAEEIIWQTQAILETDINEKNKPIVKIKIDEQRGATEIFIHTMPKNCVFAIVTSTLSQLVLDVIEAQTITSDKGYAFHTYFILEEDGSIVRDADRIHKIQLALEEKLSSESFSLPVGSQRLSRTQKQFSLQTNVQFDEDLANNQTIMTIEAANRPAMLSHIGQALIECRVLLESAKISTFGEKVEDVFIIRDENHQIITDIKKQEEIRRTIIQLVDSID
;
A
#
# COMPACT_ATOMS: atom_id res chain seq x y z
N TYR A 1 -15.37 -36.55 -9.66
CA TYR A 1 -16.08 -36.57 -10.94
C TYR A 1 -17.16 -35.49 -10.92
N GLU A 2 -18.12 -35.56 -9.99
CA GLU A 2 -19.15 -34.51 -9.80
C GLU A 2 -18.58 -33.09 -9.66
N GLN A 3 -17.53 -32.90 -8.85
CA GLN A 3 -16.84 -31.61 -8.73
C GLN A 3 -16.28 -31.08 -10.07
N LEU A 4 -15.75 -31.98 -10.91
CA LEU A 4 -15.20 -31.61 -12.23
C LEU A 4 -16.33 -31.20 -13.18
N GLU A 5 -17.43 -31.97 -13.20
CA GLU A 5 -18.61 -31.68 -14.01
C GLU A 5 -19.27 -30.36 -13.59
N HIS A 6 -19.42 -30.13 -12.28
CA HIS A 6 -19.97 -28.89 -11.74
C HIS A 6 -19.11 -27.68 -12.15
N GLY A 7 -17.80 -27.74 -11.92
CA GLY A 7 -16.89 -26.67 -12.29
C GLY A 7 -16.84 -26.42 -13.80
N GLN A 8 -16.86 -27.47 -14.61
CA GLN A 8 -16.95 -27.37 -16.07
C GLN A 8 -18.24 -26.66 -16.50
N ASN A 9 -19.39 -27.09 -15.99
CA ASN A 9 -20.69 -26.50 -16.32
C ASN A 9 -20.76 -25.02 -15.92
N PHE A 10 -20.22 -24.67 -14.75
CA PHE A 10 -20.16 -23.29 -14.28
C PHE A 10 -19.29 -22.41 -15.21
N LEU A 11 -18.07 -22.84 -15.53
CA LEU A 11 -17.19 -22.10 -16.44
C LEU A 11 -17.77 -21.99 -17.86
N TRP A 12 -18.44 -23.04 -18.34
CA TRP A 12 -19.14 -23.00 -19.63
C TRP A 12 -20.30 -22.02 -19.64
N LYS A 13 -21.06 -21.93 -18.55
CA LYS A 13 -22.12 -20.95 -18.39
C LYS A 13 -21.57 -19.51 -18.47
N ILE A 14 -20.47 -19.22 -17.77
CA ILE A 14 -19.77 -17.92 -17.84
C ILE A 14 -19.32 -17.62 -19.27
N ARG A 15 -18.63 -18.57 -19.91
CA ARG A 15 -18.12 -18.43 -21.27
C ARG A 15 -19.24 -18.15 -22.28
N PHE A 16 -20.34 -18.88 -22.19
CA PHE A 16 -21.50 -18.67 -23.05
C PHE A 16 -22.13 -17.29 -22.86
N ALA A 17 -22.30 -16.85 -21.61
CA ALA A 17 -22.82 -15.53 -21.30
C ALA A 17 -21.88 -14.41 -21.81
N LEU A 18 -20.56 -14.56 -21.64
CA LEU A 18 -19.55 -13.65 -22.20
C LEU A 18 -19.68 -13.50 -23.72
N HIS A 19 -19.87 -14.59 -24.44
CA HIS A 19 -20.04 -14.56 -25.89
C HIS A 19 -21.30 -13.82 -26.34
N ILE A 20 -22.41 -14.01 -25.60
CA ILE A 20 -23.65 -13.28 -25.84
C ILE A 20 -23.44 -11.79 -25.59
N LEU A 21 -22.84 -11.45 -24.45
CA LEU A 21 -22.63 -10.07 -24.03
C LEU A 21 -21.71 -9.32 -25.01
N CYS A 22 -20.58 -9.93 -25.37
CA CYS A 22 -19.60 -9.34 -26.27
C CYS A 22 -20.02 -9.37 -27.75
N LYS A 23 -21.05 -10.16 -28.10
CA LYS A 23 -21.47 -10.45 -29.49
C LYS A 23 -20.32 -10.95 -30.38
N ARG A 24 -19.31 -11.57 -29.77
CA ARG A 24 -18.14 -12.17 -30.41
C ARG A 24 -17.56 -13.23 -29.50
N HIS A 25 -16.64 -14.03 -30.04
CA HIS A 25 -15.80 -14.90 -29.24
C HIS A 25 -14.93 -14.07 -28.28
N GLU A 26 -15.16 -14.24 -26.97
CA GLU A 26 -14.39 -13.62 -25.89
C GLU A 26 -14.24 -14.64 -24.77
N GLU A 27 -12.98 -15.00 -24.51
CA GLU A 27 -12.59 -16.07 -23.59
C GLU A 27 -11.97 -15.51 -22.31
N ARG A 28 -11.91 -14.19 -22.20
CA ARG A 28 -11.35 -13.50 -21.04
C ARG A 28 -12.50 -12.85 -20.28
N LEU A 29 -12.62 -13.23 -19.01
CA LEU A 29 -13.48 -12.55 -18.06
C LEU A 29 -12.80 -11.24 -17.63
N LEU A 30 -12.79 -10.28 -18.56
CA LEU A 30 -12.29 -8.93 -18.29
C LEU A 30 -13.18 -8.26 -17.25
N PHE A 31 -12.57 -7.37 -16.48
CA PHE A 31 -13.21 -6.58 -15.44
C PHE A 31 -14.55 -5.99 -15.92
N ASP A 32 -14.52 -5.51 -17.15
CA ASP A 32 -15.60 -4.83 -17.84
C ASP A 32 -16.92 -5.63 -17.99
N TYR A 33 -16.85 -6.96 -17.89
CA TYR A 33 -18.04 -7.80 -18.07
C TYR A 33 -18.56 -8.37 -16.75
N GLN A 34 -17.80 -8.22 -15.66
CA GLN A 34 -18.09 -8.93 -14.41
C GLN A 34 -19.41 -8.47 -13.78
N ARG A 35 -19.68 -7.16 -13.75
CA ARG A 35 -20.94 -6.62 -13.19
C ARG A 35 -22.16 -7.06 -13.99
N GLU A 36 -22.14 -6.90 -15.31
CA GLU A 36 -23.26 -7.30 -16.18
C GLU A 36 -23.53 -8.81 -16.09
N LEU A 37 -22.48 -9.63 -16.00
CA LEU A 37 -22.63 -11.08 -15.81
C LEU A 37 -23.17 -11.44 -14.43
N ALA A 38 -22.75 -10.73 -13.37
CA ALA A 38 -23.28 -10.95 -12.03
C ALA A 38 -24.78 -10.68 -11.98
N GLU A 39 -25.24 -9.57 -12.56
CA GLU A 39 -26.67 -9.28 -12.69
C GLU A 39 -27.39 -10.34 -13.54
N GLN A 40 -26.82 -10.73 -14.68
CA GLN A 40 -27.41 -11.76 -15.56
C GLN A 40 -27.53 -13.13 -14.86
N PHE A 41 -26.60 -13.46 -13.96
CA PHE A 41 -26.65 -14.68 -13.17
C PHE A 41 -27.53 -14.58 -11.92
N GLY A 42 -28.11 -13.40 -11.65
CA GLY A 42 -29.07 -13.18 -10.58
C GLY A 42 -28.43 -12.88 -9.22
N TYR A 43 -27.15 -12.48 -9.18
CA TYR A 43 -26.54 -11.96 -7.96
C TYR A 43 -27.10 -10.58 -7.65
N THR A 44 -27.27 -10.29 -6.37
CA THR A 44 -27.77 -9.00 -5.86
C THR A 44 -26.87 -8.50 -4.75
N ASP A 45 -26.71 -7.19 -4.63
CA ASP A 45 -25.93 -6.59 -3.56
C ASP A 45 -26.48 -7.00 -2.19
N ALA A 46 -25.57 -7.39 -1.30
CA ALA A 46 -25.86 -7.73 0.08
C ALA A 46 -25.11 -6.77 1.01
N GLU A 47 -25.50 -6.72 2.29
CA GLU A 47 -24.81 -5.89 3.28
C GLU A 47 -23.33 -6.30 3.38
N GLY A 48 -22.43 -5.39 2.98
CA GLY A 48 -20.99 -5.61 3.00
C GLY A 48 -20.39 -6.39 1.82
N GLN A 49 -21.18 -6.78 0.81
CA GLN A 49 -20.67 -7.54 -0.34
C GLN A 49 -21.44 -7.25 -1.64
N LEU A 50 -20.73 -6.76 -2.66
CA LEU A 50 -21.33 -6.44 -3.97
C LEU A 50 -21.72 -7.72 -4.74
N ALA A 51 -22.75 -7.63 -5.58
CA ALA A 51 -23.21 -8.74 -6.44
C ALA A 51 -22.05 -9.31 -7.29
N VAL A 52 -21.21 -8.42 -7.82
CA VAL A 52 -20.04 -8.80 -8.61
C VAL A 52 -18.96 -9.49 -7.79
N GLU A 53 -18.77 -9.11 -6.53
CA GLU A 53 -17.81 -9.76 -5.63
C GLU A 53 -18.27 -11.16 -5.24
N GLN A 54 -19.58 -11.36 -5.06
CA GLN A 54 -20.17 -12.69 -4.84
C GLN A 54 -19.94 -13.58 -6.06
N PHE A 55 -20.28 -13.10 -7.26
CA PHE A 55 -20.05 -13.83 -8.51
C PHE A 55 -18.58 -14.19 -8.72
N MET A 56 -17.68 -13.23 -8.51
CA MET A 56 -16.25 -13.47 -8.65
C MET A 56 -15.72 -14.40 -7.56
N GLY A 57 -16.30 -14.37 -6.35
CA GLY A 57 -16.04 -15.34 -5.29
C GLY A 57 -16.31 -16.78 -5.73
N ASP A 58 -17.51 -17.04 -6.26
CA ASP A 58 -17.88 -18.35 -6.78
C ASP A 58 -16.99 -18.78 -7.96
N TYR A 59 -16.59 -17.83 -8.81
CA TYR A 59 -15.63 -18.06 -9.88
C TYR A 59 -14.25 -18.50 -9.35
N TYR A 60 -13.65 -17.75 -8.44
CA TYR A 60 -12.33 -18.08 -7.91
C TYR A 60 -12.35 -19.39 -7.13
N GLN A 61 -13.40 -19.66 -6.35
CA GLN A 61 -13.54 -20.94 -5.66
C GLN A 61 -13.64 -22.10 -6.64
N THR A 62 -14.45 -21.97 -7.70
CA THR A 62 -14.57 -22.99 -8.75
C THR A 62 -13.24 -23.23 -9.47
N VAL A 63 -12.53 -22.17 -9.86
CA VAL A 63 -11.22 -22.28 -10.54
C VAL A 63 -10.20 -22.93 -9.62
N MET A 64 -10.14 -22.53 -8.35
CA MET A 64 -9.26 -23.15 -7.36
C MET A 64 -9.53 -24.64 -7.21
N GLU A 65 -10.80 -25.06 -7.15
CA GLU A 65 -11.16 -26.48 -7.06
C GLU A 65 -10.71 -27.28 -8.29
N LEU A 66 -10.86 -26.71 -9.49
CA LEU A 66 -10.42 -27.34 -10.73
C LEU A 66 -8.89 -27.40 -10.85
N GLU A 67 -8.17 -26.34 -10.51
CA GLU A 67 -6.70 -26.31 -10.45
C GLU A 67 -6.20 -27.40 -9.49
N ARG A 68 -6.82 -27.46 -8.31
CA ARG A 68 -6.56 -28.46 -7.27
C ARG A 68 -6.79 -29.89 -7.73
N LEU A 69 -7.80 -30.15 -8.56
CA LEU A 69 -8.05 -31.48 -9.15
C LEU A 69 -7.02 -31.81 -10.22
N ASN A 70 -6.72 -30.85 -11.09
CA ASN A 70 -5.76 -31.00 -12.17
C ASN A 70 -4.34 -31.29 -11.64
N GLU A 71 -3.87 -30.55 -10.62
CA GLU A 71 -2.57 -30.80 -9.98
C GLU A 71 -2.47 -32.22 -9.43
N MET A 72 -3.50 -32.69 -8.70
CA MET A 72 -3.52 -34.05 -8.16
C MET A 72 -3.49 -35.12 -9.26
N LEU A 73 -4.20 -34.91 -10.37
CA LEU A 73 -4.22 -35.83 -11.50
C LEU A 73 -2.87 -35.87 -12.22
N LEU A 74 -2.29 -34.71 -12.52
CA LEU A 74 -0.96 -34.61 -13.14
C LEU A 74 0.10 -35.27 -12.27
N GLN A 75 0.08 -35.02 -10.96
CA GLN A 75 1.00 -35.65 -10.03
C GLN A 75 0.79 -37.17 -9.97
N TYR A 76 -0.46 -37.65 -9.95
CA TYR A 76 -0.75 -39.08 -10.00
C TYR A 76 -0.25 -39.74 -11.29
N PHE A 77 -0.40 -39.07 -12.44
CA PHE A 77 0.16 -39.56 -13.71
C PHE A 77 1.69 -39.56 -13.71
N GLN A 78 2.34 -38.54 -13.14
CA GLN A 78 3.80 -38.57 -12.95
C GLN A 78 4.22 -39.75 -12.05
N GLU A 79 3.51 -39.98 -10.94
CA GLU A 79 3.68 -41.12 -10.02
C GLU A 79 3.59 -42.48 -10.72
N ILE A 80 2.70 -42.65 -11.69
CA ILE A 80 2.51 -43.94 -12.38
C ILE A 80 3.40 -44.08 -13.62
N LEU A 81 3.49 -43.04 -14.45
CA LEU A 81 4.06 -43.14 -15.80
C LEU A 81 5.56 -42.87 -15.83
N ILE A 82 6.07 -41.98 -14.96
CA ILE A 82 7.46 -41.53 -14.99
C ILE A 82 8.29 -42.25 -13.93
N TYR A 83 7.69 -42.50 -12.77
CA TYR A 83 8.37 -43.11 -11.65
C TYR A 83 8.20 -44.62 -11.70
N ASP A 84 9.19 -45.34 -12.23
CA ASP A 84 9.25 -46.81 -12.13
C ASP A 84 9.20 -47.20 -10.64
N ASP A 85 8.08 -47.81 -10.22
CA ASP A 85 7.71 -48.05 -8.83
C ASP A 85 8.50 -49.20 -8.20
N THR A 86 9.36 -49.85 -9.00
CA THR A 86 10.03 -51.12 -8.67
C THR A 86 11.37 -50.97 -7.95
N ALA A 87 12.00 -49.79 -7.95
CA ALA A 87 13.40 -49.63 -7.49
C ALA A 87 13.64 -48.72 -6.27
N SER A 88 12.68 -47.91 -5.83
CA SER A 88 12.91 -46.91 -4.77
C SER A 88 12.24 -47.31 -3.45
N ARG A 89 13.05 -47.59 -2.42
CA ARG A 89 12.53 -47.94 -1.09
C ARG A 89 12.05 -46.68 -0.36
N PRO A 90 10.84 -46.68 0.23
CA PRO A 90 10.37 -45.54 1.02
C PRO A 90 11.27 -45.34 2.25
N GLU A 91 11.64 -44.10 2.50
CA GLU A 91 12.38 -43.69 3.70
C GLU A 91 11.39 -43.33 4.81
N LYS A 92 11.63 -43.81 6.02
CA LYS A 92 10.73 -43.52 7.15
C LYS A 92 11.04 -42.13 7.70
N ILE A 93 10.03 -41.25 7.73
CA ILE A 93 10.12 -39.96 8.42
C ILE A 93 9.74 -40.16 9.89
N ASN A 94 8.56 -40.74 10.13
CA ASN A 94 8.11 -41.12 11.47
C ASN A 94 7.13 -42.31 11.41
N ARG A 95 6.32 -42.54 12.46
CA ARG A 95 5.34 -43.63 12.47
C ARG A 95 4.14 -43.40 11.54
N ARG A 96 3.87 -42.15 11.17
CA ARG A 96 2.70 -41.70 10.40
C ARG A 96 3.03 -41.39 8.94
N PHE A 97 4.26 -40.96 8.67
CA PHE A 97 4.69 -40.50 7.35
C PHE A 97 5.98 -41.17 6.87
N ILE A 98 6.05 -41.35 5.56
CA ILE A 98 7.21 -41.85 4.80
C ILE A 98 7.57 -40.85 3.69
N SER A 99 8.82 -40.82 3.27
CA SER A 99 9.29 -40.12 2.08
C SER A 99 9.43 -41.13 0.94
N TYR A 100 8.89 -40.80 -0.22
CA TYR A 100 9.03 -41.58 -1.43
C TYR A 100 9.49 -40.67 -2.57
N LYS A 101 10.70 -40.90 -3.11
CA LYS A 101 11.32 -40.07 -4.17
C LYS A 101 11.31 -38.56 -3.85
N GLY A 102 11.45 -38.22 -2.57
CA GLY A 102 11.41 -36.84 -2.06
C GLY A 102 10.00 -36.28 -1.84
N TYR A 103 8.94 -37.07 -1.91
CA TYR A 103 7.58 -36.65 -1.58
C TYR A 103 7.10 -37.33 -0.29
N ILE A 104 6.55 -36.56 0.64
CA ILE A 104 5.93 -37.10 1.86
C ILE A 104 4.62 -37.81 1.53
N ALA A 105 4.42 -38.96 2.13
CA ALA A 105 3.21 -39.76 2.00
C ALA A 105 2.77 -40.31 3.36
N ALA A 106 1.45 -40.46 3.53
CA ALA A 106 0.88 -41.18 4.67
C ALA A 106 1.34 -42.65 4.64
N ALA A 107 1.78 -43.17 5.79
CA ALA A 107 2.24 -44.54 5.94
C ALA A 107 1.09 -45.56 5.75
N ASN A 108 -0.16 -45.16 6.03
CA ASN A 108 -1.36 -45.95 5.78
C ASN A 108 -2.56 -45.03 5.44
N LYS A 109 -3.66 -45.62 4.95
CA LYS A 109 -4.86 -44.87 4.51
C LYS A 109 -5.68 -44.27 5.65
N ASP A 110 -5.61 -44.88 6.85
CA ASP A 110 -6.43 -44.51 8.00
C ASP A 110 -5.72 -43.54 8.97
N ILE A 111 -4.57 -42.98 8.56
CA ILE A 111 -3.70 -42.24 9.49
C ILE A 111 -4.39 -41.04 10.12
N PHE A 112 -5.17 -40.29 9.34
CA PHE A 112 -5.88 -39.10 9.83
C PHE A 112 -7.10 -39.46 10.68
N LYS A 113 -7.72 -40.63 10.46
CA LYS A 113 -8.80 -41.12 11.31
C LYS A 113 -8.29 -41.49 12.70
N HIS A 114 -7.12 -42.11 12.78
CA HIS A 114 -6.50 -42.49 14.05
C HIS A 114 -5.76 -41.34 14.74
N TYR A 115 -5.17 -40.44 13.95
CA TYR A 115 -4.40 -39.30 14.43
C TYR A 115 -4.83 -38.02 13.68
N PRO A 116 -5.97 -37.41 14.03
CA PRO A 116 -6.46 -36.22 13.34
C PRO A 116 -5.42 -35.10 13.27
N PHE A 117 -4.71 -34.82 14.37
CA PHE A 117 -3.64 -33.79 14.42
C PHE A 117 -2.55 -33.96 13.34
N ALA A 118 -2.40 -35.15 12.76
CA ALA A 118 -1.48 -35.39 11.64
C ALA A 118 -1.83 -34.55 10.40
N LEU A 119 -3.06 -34.05 10.29
CA LEU A 119 -3.50 -33.08 9.28
C LEU A 119 -2.73 -31.76 9.36
N LEU A 120 -2.24 -31.34 10.54
CA LEU A 120 -1.32 -30.22 10.68
C LEU A 120 0.15 -30.66 10.69
N GLU A 121 0.44 -31.80 11.32
CA GLU A 121 1.81 -32.31 11.47
C GLU A 121 2.54 -32.48 10.13
N ILE A 122 1.85 -32.90 9.07
CA ILE A 122 2.48 -33.09 7.76
C ILE A 122 3.16 -31.82 7.23
N PHE A 123 2.58 -30.65 7.48
CA PHE A 123 3.11 -29.36 7.07
C PHE A 123 4.31 -28.95 7.92
N LEU A 124 4.28 -29.24 9.22
CA LEU A 124 5.44 -29.07 10.08
C LEU A 124 6.62 -29.93 9.61
N LEU A 125 6.36 -31.20 9.27
CA LEU A 125 7.40 -32.09 8.75
C LEU A 125 7.98 -31.57 7.44
N LEU A 126 7.17 -30.96 6.57
CA LEU A 126 7.65 -30.33 5.33
C LEU A 126 8.56 -29.12 5.61
N CYS A 127 8.20 -28.27 6.58
CA CYS A 127 9.08 -27.17 7.00
C CYS A 127 10.43 -27.67 7.56
N GLN A 128 10.41 -28.77 8.33
CA GLN A 128 11.60 -29.34 8.96
C GLN A 128 12.47 -30.18 8.02
N ASN A 129 11.95 -30.57 6.85
CA ASN A 129 12.63 -31.43 5.88
C ASN A 129 12.67 -30.74 4.50
N PRO A 130 13.53 -29.72 4.31
CA PRO A 130 13.58 -28.92 3.08
C PRO A 130 13.96 -29.72 1.82
N GLN A 131 14.51 -30.92 1.97
CA GLN A 131 14.76 -31.86 0.87
C GLN A 131 13.47 -32.44 0.26
N LEU A 132 12.34 -32.36 0.98
CA LEU A 132 11.05 -32.82 0.47
C LEU A 132 10.50 -31.82 -0.55
N LYS A 133 10.12 -32.35 -1.70
CA LYS A 133 9.53 -31.60 -2.82
C LYS A 133 8.07 -31.27 -2.59
N GLY A 134 7.36 -32.11 -1.82
CA GLY A 134 5.95 -31.90 -1.50
C GLY A 134 5.24 -33.15 -1.01
N VAL A 135 3.91 -33.12 -1.09
CA VAL A 135 3.03 -34.22 -0.65
C VAL A 135 2.65 -35.08 -1.85
N ARG A 136 2.69 -36.42 -1.73
CA ARG A 136 2.20 -37.35 -2.78
C ARG A 136 0.70 -37.16 -3.05
N ALA A 137 0.27 -37.38 -4.30
CA ALA A 137 -1.13 -37.22 -4.72
C ALA A 137 -2.10 -38.08 -3.89
N SER A 138 -1.69 -39.31 -3.55
CA SER A 138 -2.47 -40.21 -2.69
C SER A 138 -2.74 -39.63 -1.31
N THR A 139 -1.79 -38.89 -0.74
CA THR A 139 -1.90 -38.29 0.59
C THR A 139 -2.70 -37.00 0.54
N ILE A 140 -2.57 -36.20 -0.52
CA ILE A 140 -3.44 -35.02 -0.74
C ILE A 140 -4.91 -35.45 -0.77
N ARG A 141 -5.24 -36.54 -1.48
CA ARG A 141 -6.61 -37.10 -1.48
C ARG A 141 -7.07 -37.50 -0.09
N LEU A 142 -6.20 -38.12 0.72
CA LEU A 142 -6.53 -38.49 2.10
C LEU A 142 -6.75 -37.27 2.99
N ILE A 143 -5.93 -36.21 2.87
CA ILE A 143 -6.09 -34.95 3.60
C ILE A 143 -7.47 -34.35 3.30
N ARG A 144 -7.84 -34.24 2.02
CA ARG A 144 -9.15 -33.70 1.63
C ARG A 144 -10.31 -34.55 2.10
N ALA A 145 -10.19 -35.88 1.98
CA ALA A 145 -11.24 -36.79 2.42
C ALA A 145 -11.49 -36.74 3.93
N HIS A 146 -10.52 -36.24 4.72
CA HIS A 146 -10.59 -36.18 6.17
C HIS A 146 -10.57 -34.74 6.73
N SER A 147 -10.68 -33.71 5.89
CA SER A 147 -10.69 -32.32 6.34
C SER A 147 -11.88 -32.00 7.25
N TYR A 148 -12.98 -32.76 7.14
CA TYR A 148 -14.13 -32.69 8.04
C TYR A 148 -13.79 -32.99 9.51
N LEU A 149 -12.66 -33.67 9.78
CA LEU A 149 -12.17 -33.91 11.14
C LEU A 149 -11.63 -32.64 11.81
N ILE A 150 -11.44 -31.55 11.07
CA ILE A 150 -11.03 -30.25 11.61
C ILE A 150 -12.28 -29.50 12.09
N ASP A 151 -12.84 -30.00 13.18
CA ASP A 151 -14.00 -29.45 13.87
C ASP A 151 -13.58 -28.63 15.11
N MET A 152 -14.54 -28.31 16.00
CA MET A 152 -14.24 -27.60 17.25
C MET A 152 -13.31 -28.41 18.16
N SER A 153 -13.54 -29.72 18.31
CA SER A 153 -12.70 -30.61 19.12
C SER A 153 -11.25 -30.63 18.65
N PHE A 154 -11.05 -30.59 17.32
CA PHE A 154 -9.72 -30.50 16.72
C PHE A 154 -9.03 -29.17 17.07
N ARG A 155 -9.74 -28.05 16.98
CA ARG A 155 -9.20 -26.71 17.27
C ARG A 155 -8.91 -26.51 18.75
N ASP A 156 -9.65 -27.19 19.63
CA ASP A 156 -9.43 -27.17 21.07
C ASP A 156 -8.27 -28.09 21.52
N ASP A 157 -7.89 -29.06 20.69
CA ASP A 157 -6.77 -29.98 20.99
C ASP A 157 -5.44 -29.20 21.10
N LEU A 158 -4.81 -29.27 22.27
CA LEU A 158 -3.54 -28.63 22.55
C LEU A 158 -2.44 -29.04 21.56
N ARG A 159 -2.46 -30.29 21.05
CA ARG A 159 -1.49 -30.79 20.07
C ARG A 159 -1.63 -30.05 18.74
N CYS A 160 -2.85 -29.83 18.28
CA CYS A 160 -3.13 -29.10 17.04
C CYS A 160 -2.67 -27.65 17.15
N ARG A 161 -3.03 -26.97 18.25
CA ARG A 161 -2.62 -25.59 18.55
C ARG A 161 -1.10 -25.45 18.62
N ALA A 162 -0.44 -26.38 19.31
CA ALA A 162 1.01 -26.41 19.42
C ALA A 162 1.67 -26.66 18.05
N LEU A 163 1.14 -27.58 17.24
CA LEU A 163 1.66 -27.84 15.88
C LEU A 163 1.54 -26.60 14.98
N PHE A 164 0.41 -25.90 15.02
CA PHE A 164 0.24 -24.68 14.24
C PHE A 164 1.26 -23.60 14.65
N MET A 165 1.40 -23.35 15.95
CA MET A 165 2.39 -22.38 16.44
C MET A 165 3.82 -22.81 16.13
N GLU A 166 4.11 -24.11 16.16
CA GLU A 166 5.42 -24.64 15.79
C GLU A 166 5.71 -24.43 14.29
N ILE A 167 4.70 -24.55 13.41
CA ILE A 167 4.83 -24.18 11.99
C ILE A 167 5.20 -22.70 11.85
N MET A 168 4.52 -21.81 12.57
CA MET A 168 4.76 -20.36 12.51
C MET A 168 6.15 -19.95 13.03
N ARG A 169 6.80 -20.81 13.81
CA ARG A 169 8.16 -20.62 14.32
C ARG A 169 9.26 -21.25 13.46
N GLN A 170 8.90 -21.94 12.37
CA GLN A 170 9.92 -22.61 11.56
C GLN A 170 10.82 -21.60 10.83
N PRO A 171 12.15 -21.81 10.82
CA PRO A 171 13.08 -20.92 10.12
C PRO A 171 12.94 -21.01 8.59
N PHE A 172 12.31 -22.08 8.07
CA PHE A 172 12.12 -22.32 6.64
C PHE A 172 10.73 -22.91 6.36
N GLY A 173 10.31 -22.89 5.09
CA GLY A 173 9.11 -23.60 4.64
C GLY A 173 7.76 -22.91 4.88
N ILE A 174 7.63 -22.01 5.88
CA ILE A 174 6.35 -21.37 6.26
C ILE A 174 5.55 -20.89 5.05
N THR A 175 6.16 -20.08 4.16
CA THR A 175 5.48 -19.54 2.98
C THR A 175 4.92 -20.62 2.05
N HIS A 176 5.67 -21.69 1.83
CA HIS A 176 5.25 -22.79 0.96
C HIS A 176 4.13 -23.59 1.62
N GLU A 177 4.28 -23.87 2.91
CA GLU A 177 3.34 -24.73 3.63
C GLU A 177 2.02 -24.01 3.95
N MET A 178 2.03 -22.71 4.23
CA MET A 178 0.79 -21.91 4.33
C MET A 178 0.01 -21.90 3.01
N ARG A 179 0.70 -21.79 1.86
CA ARG A 179 0.07 -21.90 0.54
C ARG A 179 -0.49 -23.30 0.29
N ARG A 180 0.23 -24.36 0.67
CA ARG A 180 -0.29 -25.74 0.56
C ARG A 180 -1.49 -25.96 1.48
N MET A 181 -1.45 -25.43 2.70
CA MET A 181 -2.58 -25.48 3.64
C MET A 181 -3.80 -24.76 3.08
N ASN A 182 -3.63 -23.58 2.45
CA ASN A 182 -4.74 -22.91 1.74
C ASN A 182 -5.29 -23.80 0.62
N ARG A 183 -4.38 -24.27 -0.24
CA ARG A 183 -4.72 -25.12 -1.39
C ARG A 183 -5.40 -26.43 -1.00
N TYR A 184 -5.06 -27.01 0.14
CA TYR A 184 -5.68 -28.25 0.61
C TYR A 184 -6.93 -28.01 1.46
N GLY A 185 -7.33 -26.74 1.66
CA GLY A 185 -8.49 -26.34 2.46
C GLY A 185 -8.26 -26.42 3.97
N ILE A 186 -7.02 -26.62 4.40
CA ILE A 186 -6.66 -26.79 5.81
C ILE A 186 -6.71 -25.45 6.56
N LEU A 187 -6.27 -24.34 5.95
CA LEU A 187 -6.39 -23.03 6.59
C LEU A 187 -7.85 -22.65 6.84
N ALA A 188 -8.70 -22.75 5.83
CA ALA A 188 -10.13 -22.47 5.95
C ALA A 188 -10.83 -23.39 6.97
N ALA A 189 -10.42 -24.65 7.07
CA ALA A 189 -10.98 -25.56 8.07
C ALA A 189 -10.48 -25.26 9.50
N TYR A 190 -9.21 -24.88 9.64
CA TYR A 190 -8.57 -24.63 10.94
C TYR A 190 -8.92 -23.26 11.50
N ILE A 191 -8.99 -22.23 10.66
CA ILE A 191 -9.27 -20.83 11.02
C ILE A 191 -10.62 -20.43 10.37
N PRO A 192 -11.74 -20.49 11.11
CA PRO A 192 -13.07 -20.19 10.56
C PRO A 192 -13.18 -18.80 9.94
N ALA A 193 -12.50 -17.79 10.50
CA ALA A 193 -12.43 -16.45 9.94
C ALA A 193 -11.77 -16.43 8.55
N PHE A 194 -10.69 -17.23 8.37
CA PHE A 194 -10.01 -17.37 7.08
C PHE A 194 -10.91 -17.98 6.01
N LYS A 195 -11.80 -18.90 6.38
CA LYS A 195 -12.77 -19.48 5.44
C LYS A 195 -13.61 -18.43 4.71
N GLN A 196 -13.94 -17.32 5.39
CA GLN A 196 -14.81 -16.28 4.83
C GLN A 196 -14.11 -15.46 3.75
N ILE A 197 -12.78 -15.38 3.79
CA ILE A 197 -11.98 -14.60 2.84
C ILE A 197 -11.45 -15.42 1.65
N VAL A 198 -11.68 -16.74 1.63
CA VAL A 198 -11.20 -17.62 0.55
C VAL A 198 -11.93 -17.32 -0.75
N GLY A 199 -11.17 -16.92 -1.77
CA GLY A 199 -11.71 -16.56 -3.07
C GLY A 199 -12.42 -15.20 -3.06
N GLN A 200 -12.42 -14.49 -1.95
CA GLN A 200 -13.09 -13.20 -1.83
C GLN A 200 -12.33 -12.14 -2.64
N MET A 201 -12.93 -11.69 -3.74
CA MET A 201 -12.42 -10.58 -4.53
C MET A 201 -12.94 -9.27 -3.96
N GLN A 202 -12.10 -8.24 -3.94
CA GLN A 202 -12.56 -6.86 -3.79
C GLN A 202 -12.71 -6.28 -5.20
N HIS A 203 -13.90 -5.80 -5.53
CA HIS A 203 -14.16 -5.28 -6.87
C HIS A 203 -13.70 -3.82 -6.99
N ASP A 204 -12.39 -3.64 -6.87
CA ASP A 204 -11.68 -2.37 -7.05
C ASP A 204 -10.49 -2.52 -8.00
N LEU A 205 -9.83 -1.39 -8.28
CA LEU A 205 -8.71 -1.30 -9.23
C LEU A 205 -7.35 -1.67 -8.62
N TYR A 206 -7.31 -1.97 -7.32
CA TYR A 206 -6.05 -2.05 -6.56
C TYR A 206 -5.70 -3.49 -6.19
N HIS A 207 -6.73 -4.29 -5.89
CA HIS A 207 -6.55 -5.66 -5.45
C HIS A 207 -6.52 -6.60 -6.65
N ALA A 208 -5.31 -6.91 -7.09
CA ALA A 208 -5.07 -7.92 -8.12
C ALA A 208 -5.34 -9.36 -7.64
N TYR A 209 -5.54 -9.55 -6.34
CA TYR A 209 -5.65 -10.85 -5.68
C TYR A 209 -6.89 -10.90 -4.80
N THR A 210 -7.46 -12.09 -4.65
CA THR A 210 -8.44 -12.35 -3.60
C THR A 210 -7.81 -12.13 -2.23
N VAL A 211 -8.62 -11.81 -1.22
CA VAL A 211 -8.15 -11.45 0.12
C VAL A 211 -7.25 -12.54 0.69
N ASP A 212 -7.59 -13.83 0.55
CA ASP A 212 -6.75 -14.95 1.00
C ASP A 212 -5.38 -15.03 0.30
N GLU A 213 -5.34 -14.84 -1.03
CA GLU A 213 -4.08 -14.84 -1.78
C GLU A 213 -3.23 -13.59 -1.47
N HIS A 214 -3.87 -12.45 -1.24
CA HIS A 214 -3.21 -11.24 -0.74
C HIS A 214 -2.60 -11.49 0.65
N THR A 215 -3.35 -12.02 1.61
CA THR A 215 -2.86 -12.40 2.95
C THR A 215 -1.63 -13.31 2.87
N LEU A 216 -1.64 -14.33 2.01
CA LEU A 216 -0.49 -15.22 1.81
C LEU A 216 0.71 -14.54 1.14
N LYS A 217 0.49 -13.49 0.35
CA LYS A 217 1.56 -12.64 -0.21
C LYS A 217 2.14 -11.71 0.85
N VAL A 218 1.34 -11.12 1.73
CA VAL A 218 1.82 -10.34 2.87
C VAL A 218 2.72 -11.22 3.74
N LEU A 219 2.24 -12.41 4.12
CA LEU A 219 3.04 -13.38 4.90
C LEU A 219 4.33 -13.77 4.18
N ARG A 220 4.29 -13.99 2.85
CA ARG A 220 5.50 -14.21 2.05
C ARG A 220 6.48 -13.05 2.16
N ASN A 221 5.99 -11.81 2.05
CA ASN A 221 6.83 -10.61 2.11
C ASN A 221 7.45 -10.46 3.50
N CYS A 222 6.68 -10.63 4.58
CA CYS A 222 7.22 -10.66 5.94
C CYS A 222 8.33 -11.70 6.09
N ARG A 223 8.14 -12.91 5.57
CA ARG A 223 9.18 -13.97 5.60
C ARG A 223 10.42 -13.62 4.79
N ARG A 224 10.30 -12.90 3.67
CA ARG A 224 11.45 -12.49 2.84
C ARG A 224 12.39 -11.54 3.58
N LEU A 225 11.90 -10.76 4.54
CA LEU A 225 12.72 -9.85 5.37
C LEU A 225 13.77 -10.59 6.21
N PHE A 226 13.51 -11.87 6.53
CA PHE A 226 14.42 -12.73 7.31
C PHE A 226 15.37 -13.56 6.43
N VAL A 227 15.32 -13.39 5.10
CA VAL A 227 16.13 -14.18 4.16
C VAL A 227 17.23 -13.29 3.58
N ASP A 228 18.49 -13.59 3.88
CA ASP A 228 19.64 -12.77 3.49
C ASP A 228 19.74 -12.51 1.97
N LYS A 229 19.27 -13.44 1.14
CA LYS A 229 19.22 -13.28 -0.33
C LYS A 229 18.37 -12.08 -0.78
N HIS A 230 17.41 -11.65 0.04
CA HIS A 230 16.46 -10.57 -0.28
C HIS A 230 16.73 -9.28 0.50
N LYS A 231 17.81 -9.21 1.29
CA LYS A 231 18.09 -8.09 2.19
C LYS A 231 18.17 -6.74 1.46
N ASP A 232 18.69 -6.74 0.23
CA ASP A 232 18.92 -5.52 -0.56
C ASP A 232 17.61 -4.95 -1.14
N GLU A 233 16.51 -5.71 -1.10
CA GLU A 233 15.19 -5.24 -1.56
C GLU A 233 14.60 -4.19 -0.59
N LEU A 234 14.83 -4.36 0.73
CA LEU A 234 14.38 -3.46 1.79
C LEU A 234 15.41 -3.46 2.93
N PRO A 235 16.51 -2.69 2.83
CA PRO A 235 17.61 -2.75 3.78
C PRO A 235 17.20 -2.46 5.22
N LEU A 236 16.44 -1.38 5.45
CA LEU A 236 15.97 -0.98 6.78
C LEU A 236 15.04 -2.05 7.39
N ALA A 237 14.03 -2.50 6.64
CA ALA A 237 13.10 -3.54 7.11
C ALA A 237 13.82 -4.87 7.39
N SER A 238 14.80 -5.25 6.56
CA SER A 238 15.58 -6.48 6.78
C SER A 238 16.51 -6.36 8.00
N HIS A 239 16.98 -5.16 8.33
CA HIS A 239 17.75 -4.90 9.54
C HIS A 239 16.88 -5.04 10.79
N ILE A 240 15.71 -4.37 10.81
CA ILE A 240 14.74 -4.43 11.92
C ILE A 240 14.20 -5.86 12.11
N ALA A 241 13.91 -6.58 11.02
CA ALA A 241 13.45 -7.97 11.12
C ALA A 241 14.42 -8.86 11.91
N LYS A 242 15.73 -8.61 11.83
CA LYS A 242 16.75 -9.39 12.56
C LYS A 242 16.80 -9.09 14.05
N THR A 243 16.24 -7.96 14.51
CA THR A 243 16.18 -7.60 15.93
C THR A 243 14.92 -8.12 16.62
N LEU A 244 13.90 -8.57 15.87
CA LEU A 244 12.67 -9.10 16.44
C LEU A 244 12.90 -10.37 17.28
N ALA A 245 12.41 -10.33 18.53
CA ALA A 245 12.50 -11.47 19.44
C ALA A 245 11.57 -12.63 19.06
N LYS A 246 10.38 -12.33 18.49
CA LYS A 246 9.34 -13.32 18.16
C LYS A 246 8.75 -13.08 16.76
N PRO A 247 9.46 -13.46 15.69
CA PRO A 247 9.01 -13.27 14.32
C PRO A 247 7.62 -13.85 14.02
N GLU A 248 7.20 -14.90 14.74
CA GLU A 248 5.89 -15.51 14.56
C GLU A 248 4.72 -14.55 14.83
N LEU A 249 4.90 -13.52 15.67
CA LEU A 249 3.85 -12.54 15.95
C LEU A 249 3.56 -11.65 14.74
N LEU A 250 4.61 -11.28 13.98
CA LEU A 250 4.47 -10.59 12.70
C LEU A 250 3.69 -11.45 11.69
N TYR A 251 3.96 -12.77 11.67
CA TYR A 251 3.28 -13.68 10.74
C TYR A 251 1.82 -13.92 11.11
N LEU A 252 1.50 -13.93 12.41
CA LEU A 252 0.12 -13.94 12.88
C LEU A 252 -0.60 -12.64 12.53
N ALA A 253 0.02 -11.48 12.76
CA ALA A 253 -0.56 -10.20 12.35
C ALA A 253 -0.80 -10.15 10.83
N ALA A 254 0.17 -10.61 10.03
CA ALA A 254 0.01 -10.72 8.58
C ALA A 254 -1.12 -11.66 8.16
N LEU A 255 -1.36 -12.76 8.89
CA LEU A 255 -2.47 -13.68 8.61
C LEU A 255 -3.85 -13.09 8.97
N PHE A 256 -3.89 -12.15 9.92
CA PHE A 256 -5.14 -11.61 10.47
C PHE A 256 -5.48 -10.17 10.04
N HIS A 257 -4.54 -9.39 9.48
CA HIS A 257 -4.73 -7.96 9.20
C HIS A 257 -6.02 -7.64 8.44
N ASP A 258 -6.33 -8.47 7.43
CA ASP A 258 -7.47 -8.32 6.52
C ASP A 258 -8.56 -9.40 6.68
N ILE A 259 -8.49 -10.22 7.74
CA ILE A 259 -9.30 -11.44 7.89
C ILE A 259 -10.82 -11.21 7.99
N ALA A 260 -11.22 -9.96 8.23
CA ALA A 260 -12.60 -9.55 8.39
C ALA A 260 -13.13 -8.71 7.21
N LYS A 261 -12.39 -8.60 6.09
CA LYS A 261 -12.88 -7.95 4.87
C LYS A 261 -14.21 -8.59 4.40
N GLY A 262 -15.12 -7.76 3.91
CA GLY A 262 -16.48 -8.13 3.47
C GLY A 262 -17.49 -8.47 4.57
N ARG A 263 -17.18 -8.22 5.85
CA ARG A 263 -18.17 -8.28 6.94
C ARG A 263 -18.98 -6.99 7.11
N GLY A 264 -18.67 -5.95 6.32
CA GLY A 264 -19.16 -4.59 6.54
C GLY A 264 -18.48 -3.90 7.73
N GLY A 265 -18.46 -2.56 7.73
CA GLY A 265 -17.84 -1.77 8.80
C GLY A 265 -16.30 -1.80 8.81
N GLN A 266 -15.72 -1.52 9.98
CA GLN A 266 -14.26 -1.43 10.21
C GLN A 266 -13.64 -2.83 10.35
N HIS A 267 -13.12 -3.36 9.24
CA HIS A 267 -12.51 -4.69 9.17
C HIS A 267 -11.32 -4.86 10.11
N GLU A 268 -10.53 -3.81 10.33
CA GLU A 268 -9.41 -3.78 11.27
C GLU A 268 -9.87 -4.02 12.72
N VAL A 269 -11.07 -3.57 13.10
CA VAL A 269 -11.64 -3.80 14.43
C VAL A 269 -12.12 -5.24 14.58
N PHE A 270 -12.87 -5.76 13.61
CA PHE A 270 -13.35 -7.15 13.64
C PHE A 270 -12.20 -8.15 13.52
N GLY A 271 -11.19 -7.84 12.70
CA GLY A 271 -9.99 -8.65 12.55
C GLY A 271 -9.19 -8.73 13.85
N ALA A 272 -9.11 -7.62 14.59
CA ALA A 272 -8.45 -7.59 15.89
C ALA A 272 -9.15 -8.51 16.91
N ILE A 273 -10.49 -8.54 16.92
CA ILE A 273 -11.27 -9.45 17.78
C ILE A 273 -10.97 -10.92 17.42
N ASP A 274 -10.96 -11.25 16.12
CA ASP A 274 -10.65 -12.62 15.65
C ASP A 274 -9.20 -13.02 16.01
N ALA A 275 -8.26 -12.09 15.88
CA ALA A 275 -6.85 -12.29 16.22
C ALA A 275 -6.67 -12.52 17.73
N GLU A 276 -7.33 -11.71 18.58
CA GLU A 276 -7.28 -11.86 20.03
C GLU A 276 -7.79 -13.25 20.45
N GLN A 277 -8.97 -13.64 19.96
CA GLN A 277 -9.55 -14.96 20.25
C GLN A 277 -8.62 -16.08 19.80
N PHE A 278 -8.02 -15.97 18.62
CA PHE A 278 -7.07 -16.94 18.11
C PHE A 278 -5.82 -17.03 19.01
N CYS A 279 -5.21 -15.90 19.35
CA CYS A 279 -4.00 -15.86 20.17
C CYS A 279 -4.22 -16.44 21.57
N LEU A 280 -5.32 -16.07 22.24
CA LEU A 280 -5.69 -16.63 23.55
C LEU A 280 -5.92 -18.14 23.45
N LEU A 281 -6.66 -18.58 22.43
CA LEU A 281 -6.87 -20.00 22.19
C LEU A 281 -5.53 -20.71 21.98
N HIS A 282 -4.52 -20.10 21.33
CA HIS A 282 -3.21 -20.72 21.09
C HIS A 282 -2.21 -20.59 22.24
N ASN A 283 -2.66 -20.18 23.43
CA ASN A 283 -1.83 -19.99 24.63
C ASN A 283 -0.67 -19.01 24.43
N LEU A 284 -0.86 -17.96 23.61
CA LEU A 284 0.07 -16.84 23.60
C LEU A 284 -0.06 -16.07 24.93
N SER A 285 1.03 -15.43 25.35
CA SER A 285 0.97 -14.57 26.52
C SER A 285 0.02 -13.38 26.27
N HIS A 286 -0.50 -12.78 27.34
CA HIS A 286 -1.34 -11.58 27.19
C HIS A 286 -0.59 -10.43 26.49
N ASN A 287 0.72 -10.30 26.69
CA ASN A 287 1.53 -9.28 26.03
C ASN A 287 1.62 -9.55 24.52
N ASP A 288 1.95 -10.78 24.12
CA ASP A 288 2.03 -11.16 22.70
C ASP A 288 0.66 -11.03 22.01
N THR A 289 -0.41 -11.41 22.71
CA THR A 289 -1.78 -11.28 22.23
C THR A 289 -2.16 -9.83 21.99
N ARG A 290 -1.85 -8.93 22.94
CA ARG A 290 -2.11 -7.49 22.78
C ARG A 290 -1.35 -6.91 21.61
N LEU A 291 -0.08 -7.28 21.42
CA LEU A 291 0.71 -6.81 20.27
C LEU A 291 0.10 -7.25 18.94
N VAL A 292 -0.23 -8.53 18.75
CA VAL A 292 -0.85 -9.01 17.50
C VAL A 292 -2.20 -8.33 17.26
N THR A 293 -3.02 -8.21 18.30
CA THR A 293 -4.34 -7.56 18.23
C THR A 293 -4.21 -6.08 17.86
N TRP A 294 -3.24 -5.38 18.45
CA TRP A 294 -2.95 -3.98 18.16
C TRP A 294 -2.44 -3.80 16.74
N LEU A 295 -1.56 -4.68 16.25
CA LEU A 295 -1.06 -4.63 14.88
C LEU A 295 -2.19 -4.80 13.87
N VAL A 296 -3.07 -5.78 14.08
CA VAL A 296 -4.23 -5.98 13.20
C VAL A 296 -5.17 -4.78 13.22
N ARG A 297 -5.42 -4.21 14.41
CA ARG A 297 -6.27 -3.03 14.55
C ARG A 297 -5.70 -1.78 13.88
N ASN A 298 -4.38 -1.63 13.89
CA ASN A 298 -3.71 -0.41 13.45
C ASN A 298 -2.91 -0.59 12.14
N HIS A 299 -3.09 -1.69 11.40
CA HIS A 299 -2.22 -2.01 10.24
C HIS A 299 -2.21 -0.93 9.15
N LEU A 300 -3.29 -0.12 9.05
CA LEU A 300 -3.41 0.99 8.10
C LEU A 300 -2.75 2.29 8.59
N ILE A 301 -2.55 2.48 9.90
CA ILE A 301 -2.28 3.81 10.46
C ILE A 301 -0.95 4.40 10.00
N MET A 302 0.08 3.56 9.85
CA MET A 302 1.38 4.00 9.37
C MET A 302 1.32 4.45 7.91
N SER A 303 0.63 3.67 7.05
CA SER A 303 0.45 4.05 5.64
C SER A 303 -0.37 5.33 5.51
N MET A 304 -1.45 5.47 6.28
CA MET A 304 -2.28 6.67 6.29
C MET A 304 -1.51 7.90 6.77
N THR A 305 -0.76 7.77 7.86
CA THR A 305 0.04 8.88 8.41
C THR A 305 1.10 9.34 7.42
N ALA A 306 1.89 8.39 6.87
CA ALA A 306 2.94 8.70 5.91
C ALA A 306 2.42 9.38 4.63
N GLN A 307 1.25 8.96 4.13
CA GLN A 307 0.72 9.42 2.84
C GLN A 307 -0.20 10.65 2.96
N ARG A 308 -0.90 10.84 4.08
CA ARG A 308 -1.92 11.91 4.20
C ARG A 308 -1.52 13.06 5.12
N LYS A 309 -0.61 12.84 6.09
CA LYS A 309 -0.17 13.87 7.04
C LYS A 309 1.23 14.37 6.69
N ASP A 310 1.60 15.57 7.12
CA ASP A 310 2.97 16.07 6.99
C ASP A 310 3.87 15.40 8.04
N ILE A 311 4.78 14.54 7.61
CA ILE A 311 5.67 13.80 8.52
C ILE A 311 6.88 14.62 8.95
N ASN A 312 7.07 15.83 8.43
CA ASN A 312 8.08 16.77 8.94
C ASN A 312 7.57 17.56 10.15
N ASP A 313 6.25 17.61 10.36
CA ASP A 313 5.65 18.29 11.49
C ASP A 313 5.89 17.50 12.80
N PRO A 314 6.61 18.07 13.80
CA PRO A 314 6.85 17.43 15.08
C PRO A 314 5.57 17.03 15.84
N ALA A 315 4.47 17.77 15.67
CA ALA A 315 3.19 17.45 16.28
C ALA A 315 2.60 16.16 15.73
N ILE A 316 2.70 15.94 14.41
CA ILE A 316 2.26 14.71 13.74
C ILE A 316 3.12 13.52 14.16
N ILE A 317 4.43 13.70 14.23
CA ILE A 317 5.35 12.68 14.74
C ILE A 317 5.03 12.33 16.20
N HIS A 318 4.76 13.33 17.03
CA HIS A 318 4.40 13.13 18.42
C HIS A 318 3.07 12.40 18.58
N GLU A 319 2.02 12.77 17.83
CA GLU A 319 0.72 12.08 17.82
C GLU A 319 0.88 10.60 17.42
N PHE A 320 1.64 10.34 16.35
CA PHE A 320 1.91 8.99 15.90
C PHE A 320 2.73 8.19 16.94
N ALA A 321 3.75 8.81 17.55
CA ALA A 321 4.56 8.18 18.59
C ALA A 321 3.73 7.83 19.84
N LEU A 322 2.78 8.69 20.26
CA LEU A 322 1.84 8.39 21.35
C LEU A 322 0.94 7.19 21.05
N LEU A 323 0.52 7.02 19.79
CA LEU A 323 -0.30 5.89 19.38
C LEU A 323 0.51 4.58 19.36
N VAL A 324 1.74 4.64 18.84
CA VAL A 324 2.64 3.49 18.73
C VAL A 324 3.21 3.07 20.08
N ASP A 325 3.36 4.01 21.01
CA ASP A 325 3.77 3.81 22.42
C ASP A 325 5.24 3.39 22.62
N ASP A 326 5.72 2.36 21.92
CA ASP A 326 7.08 1.84 22.08
C ASP A 326 7.74 1.35 20.77
N ILE A 327 9.05 1.09 20.86
CA ILE A 327 9.87 0.68 19.71
C ILE A 327 9.47 -0.71 19.19
N ASP A 328 9.00 -1.61 20.06
CA ASP A 328 8.58 -2.94 19.62
C ASP A 328 7.34 -2.80 18.70
N HIS A 329 6.31 -2.06 19.12
CA HIS A 329 5.14 -1.79 18.29
C HIS A 329 5.52 -1.10 16.96
N LEU A 330 6.44 -0.14 17.00
CA LEU A 330 6.95 0.56 15.82
C LEU A 330 7.61 -0.41 14.82
N ASP A 331 8.50 -1.27 15.32
CA ASP A 331 9.23 -2.26 14.53
C ASP A 331 8.25 -3.23 13.84
N TYR A 332 7.31 -3.82 14.58
CA TYR A 332 6.34 -4.74 13.98
C TYR A 332 5.40 -4.05 12.99
N LEU A 333 4.93 -2.83 13.29
CA LEU A 333 4.03 -2.08 12.41
C LEU A 333 4.73 -1.75 11.09
N TYR A 334 5.95 -1.23 11.13
CA TYR A 334 6.73 -0.92 9.93
C TYR A 334 6.94 -2.14 9.04
N LEU A 335 7.29 -3.29 9.64
CA LEU A 335 7.49 -4.54 8.89
C LEU A 335 6.19 -5.07 8.27
N LEU A 336 5.06 -4.93 8.97
CA LEU A 336 3.75 -5.33 8.46
C LEU A 336 3.32 -4.41 7.31
N THR A 337 3.35 -3.09 7.52
CA THR A 337 2.93 -2.08 6.52
C THR A 337 3.77 -2.18 5.24
N THR A 338 5.10 -2.29 5.34
CA THR A 338 5.95 -2.45 4.16
C THR A 338 5.71 -3.76 3.41
N SER A 339 5.40 -4.84 4.15
CA SER A 339 5.07 -6.14 3.55
C SER A 339 3.71 -6.13 2.85
N ASP A 340 2.74 -5.44 3.42
CA ASP A 340 1.38 -5.30 2.93
C ASP A 340 1.31 -4.45 1.65
N ILE A 341 1.87 -3.24 1.67
CA ILE A 341 1.89 -2.37 0.49
C ILE A 341 2.55 -3.07 -0.71
N ARG A 342 3.65 -3.83 -0.50
CA ARG A 342 4.29 -4.64 -1.55
C ARG A 342 3.47 -5.85 -2.03
N ALA A 343 2.46 -6.28 -1.29
CA ALA A 343 1.60 -7.40 -1.62
C ALA A 343 0.36 -7.00 -2.46
N THR A 344 -0.01 -5.72 -2.48
CA THR A 344 -1.17 -5.18 -3.23
C THR A 344 -0.97 -5.30 -4.75
N SER A 345 -0.10 -4.48 -5.34
CA SER A 345 0.28 -4.55 -6.75
C SER A 345 1.71 -4.04 -7.00
N PRO A 346 2.37 -4.45 -8.10
CA PRO A 346 3.73 -3.99 -8.43
C PRO A 346 3.85 -2.48 -8.66
N LYS A 347 2.77 -1.79 -9.02
CA LYS A 347 2.76 -0.36 -9.31
C LYS A 347 2.61 0.51 -8.07
N VAL A 348 2.16 -0.06 -6.95
CA VAL A 348 1.85 0.73 -5.74
C VAL A 348 3.12 1.06 -4.95
N TRP A 349 4.13 0.19 -4.94
CA TRP A 349 5.39 0.41 -4.21
C TRP A 349 6.43 1.11 -5.08
N ASN A 350 6.92 2.28 -4.65
CA ASN A 350 7.97 3.06 -5.33
C ASN A 350 8.98 3.63 -4.32
N SER A 351 10.05 4.28 -4.82
CA SER A 351 11.13 4.86 -3.99
C SER A 351 10.62 5.92 -3.01
N TRP A 352 9.66 6.73 -3.45
CA TRP A 352 9.05 7.77 -2.63
C TRP A 352 8.32 7.21 -1.40
N LYS A 353 7.40 6.25 -1.61
CA LYS A 353 6.66 5.61 -0.51
C LYS A 353 7.60 4.87 0.45
N ALA A 354 8.65 4.25 -0.08
CA ALA A 354 9.69 3.64 0.75
C ALA A 354 10.34 4.70 1.66
N SER A 355 10.68 5.86 1.11
CA SER A 355 11.29 6.96 1.86
C SER A 355 10.36 7.53 2.93
N LEU A 356 9.10 7.81 2.59
CA LEU A 356 8.11 8.33 3.56
C LEU A 356 7.95 7.40 4.76
N LEU A 357 7.85 6.08 4.53
CA LEU A 357 7.71 5.10 5.61
C LEU A 357 9.00 5.01 6.45
N SER A 358 10.18 5.08 5.84
CA SER A 358 11.44 5.09 6.58
C SER A 358 11.64 6.36 7.40
N GLN A 359 11.30 7.53 6.86
CA GLN A 359 11.39 8.80 7.58
C GLN A 359 10.44 8.83 8.77
N LEU A 360 9.17 8.45 8.57
CA LEU A 360 8.21 8.35 9.67
C LEU A 360 8.72 7.40 10.76
N TYR A 361 9.28 6.25 10.36
CA TYR A 361 9.88 5.31 11.31
C TYR A 361 11.05 5.95 12.09
N ASP A 362 12.00 6.59 11.40
CA ASP A 362 13.20 7.16 12.03
C ASP A 362 12.84 8.34 12.96
N TYR A 363 11.96 9.25 12.54
CA TYR A 363 11.48 10.36 13.36
C TYR A 363 10.71 9.87 14.59
N THR A 364 9.83 8.88 14.42
CA THR A 364 9.08 8.28 15.54
C THR A 364 10.02 7.59 16.52
N LYS A 365 10.99 6.82 16.01
CA LYS A 365 11.99 6.15 16.84
C LYS A 365 12.83 7.14 17.64
N HIS A 366 13.19 8.27 17.04
CA HIS A 366 13.91 9.34 17.72
C HIS A 366 13.06 9.96 18.85
N ALA A 367 11.79 10.27 18.57
CA ALA A 367 10.85 10.80 19.56
C ALA A 367 10.65 9.84 20.75
N LEU A 368 10.50 8.53 20.49
CA LEU A 368 10.38 7.51 21.53
C LEU A 368 11.64 7.41 22.41
N HIS A 369 12.83 7.61 21.84
CA HIS A 369 14.08 7.62 22.60
C HIS A 369 14.26 8.86 23.47
N GLN A 370 13.75 10.02 23.05
CA GLN A 370 13.81 11.27 23.82
C GLN A 370 12.76 11.32 24.94
N GLY A 371 11.70 10.53 24.83
CA GLY A 371 10.57 10.52 25.75
C GLY A 371 9.43 11.42 25.29
N LEU A 372 8.19 11.00 25.54
CA LEU A 372 6.97 11.65 25.05
C LEU A 372 6.42 12.72 26.03
N GLU A 373 7.21 13.16 27.01
CA GLU A 373 6.74 14.10 28.05
C GLU A 373 6.62 15.55 27.56
N SER A 374 7.28 15.92 26.46
CA SER A 374 7.05 17.19 25.77
C SER A 374 7.35 17.04 24.28
N PRO A 375 6.47 17.50 23.38
CA PRO A 375 6.81 17.61 21.97
C PRO A 375 8.04 18.52 21.82
N GLN A 376 8.94 18.21 20.88
CA GLN A 376 9.97 19.16 20.48
C GLN A 376 9.26 20.48 20.12
N GLN A 377 9.68 21.56 20.76
CA GLN A 377 9.08 22.86 20.48
C GLN A 377 9.52 23.29 19.09
N HIS A 378 8.57 23.73 18.26
CA HIS A 378 8.84 24.23 16.91
C HIS A 378 10.03 25.21 16.87
N GLU A 379 10.17 26.04 17.90
CA GLU A 379 11.27 27.01 18.03
C GLU A 379 12.67 26.36 18.11
N GLU A 380 12.82 25.21 18.77
CA GLU A 380 14.09 24.48 18.83
C GLU A 380 14.47 23.92 17.46
N LEU A 381 13.51 23.35 16.73
CA LEU A 381 13.72 22.81 15.38
C LEU A 381 14.09 23.93 14.41
N ILE A 382 13.36 25.04 14.42
CA ILE A 382 13.63 26.22 13.58
C ILE A 382 15.05 26.71 13.83
N ASN A 383 15.43 26.89 15.09
CA ASN A 383 16.77 27.36 15.45
C ASN A 383 17.86 26.37 15.04
N HIS A 384 17.62 25.07 15.22
CA HIS A 384 18.54 24.02 14.80
C HIS A 384 18.77 24.02 13.29
N ASN A 385 17.69 24.02 12.51
CA ASN A 385 17.74 24.05 11.04
C ASN A 385 18.42 25.33 10.52
N LYS A 386 18.07 26.49 11.09
CA LYS A 386 18.73 27.77 10.77
C LYS A 386 20.22 27.73 11.08
N GLN A 387 20.64 27.18 12.22
CA GLN A 387 22.06 27.11 12.59
C GLN A 387 22.88 26.22 11.65
N ILE A 388 22.36 25.04 11.29
CA ILE A 388 23.03 24.14 10.34
C ILE A 388 23.12 24.82 8.98
N ALA A 389 22.00 25.35 8.47
CA ALA A 389 21.95 25.95 7.15
C ALA A 389 22.85 27.20 7.06
N LEU A 390 22.88 28.04 8.09
CA LEU A 390 23.69 29.26 8.12
C LEU A 390 25.17 28.91 8.03
N LYS A 391 25.62 27.95 8.85
CA LYS A 391 27.01 27.49 8.87
C LYS A 391 27.46 27.00 7.50
N ASP A 392 26.64 26.20 6.82
CA ASP A 392 27.01 25.62 5.53
C ASP A 392 26.93 26.65 4.39
N LEU A 393 25.94 27.54 4.40
CA LEU A 393 25.85 28.64 3.43
C LEU A 393 27.04 29.61 3.55
N THR A 394 27.48 29.94 4.77
CA THR A 394 28.68 30.77 4.96
C THR A 394 29.94 30.05 4.46
N ASN A 395 30.04 28.72 4.62
CA ASN A 395 31.13 27.93 4.03
C ASN A 395 31.10 27.93 2.50
N LEU A 396 29.91 28.04 1.90
CA LEU A 396 29.71 28.19 0.45
C LEU A 396 29.95 29.63 -0.06
N GLN A 397 30.49 30.51 0.79
CA GLN A 397 30.81 31.91 0.48
C GLN A 397 29.58 32.82 0.25
N CYS A 398 28.39 32.42 0.69
CA CYS A 398 27.25 33.31 0.75
C CYS A 398 27.43 34.34 1.89
N SER A 399 27.02 35.59 1.65
CA SER A 399 27.06 36.65 2.67
C SER A 399 26.05 36.37 3.79
N GLU A 400 26.52 36.36 5.03
CA GLU A 400 25.66 36.16 6.22
C GLU A 400 24.53 37.21 6.29
N GLU A 401 24.82 38.46 5.93
CA GLU A 401 23.85 39.56 5.93
C GLU A 401 22.73 39.32 4.91
N ASP A 402 23.07 38.81 3.71
CA ASP A 402 22.08 38.53 2.66
C ASP A 402 21.20 37.32 3.03
N ILE A 403 21.79 36.29 3.66
CA ILE A 403 21.07 35.11 4.15
C ILE A 403 20.03 35.54 5.19
N LEU A 404 20.45 36.27 6.22
CA LEU A 404 19.55 36.71 7.29
C LEU A 404 18.46 37.65 6.77
N THR A 405 18.80 38.53 5.83
CA THR A 405 17.83 39.44 5.19
C THR A 405 16.77 38.68 4.39
N LEU A 406 17.14 37.57 3.74
CA LEU A 406 16.19 36.69 3.07
C LEU A 406 15.33 35.93 4.09
N TRP A 407 15.96 35.33 5.10
CA TRP A 407 15.28 34.52 6.10
C TRP A 407 14.30 35.30 6.97
N ASP A 408 14.55 36.60 7.21
CA ASP A 408 13.61 37.51 7.88
C ASP A 408 12.30 37.72 7.11
N THR A 409 12.26 37.34 5.83
CA THR A 409 11.04 37.41 5.01
C THR A 409 10.26 36.10 4.97
N LEU A 410 10.84 35.01 5.46
CA LEU A 410 10.28 33.67 5.38
C LEU A 410 9.52 33.34 6.67
N PRO A 411 8.31 32.76 6.57
CA PRO A 411 7.55 32.35 7.75
C PRO A 411 8.24 31.18 8.47
N ASP A 412 7.94 31.00 9.76
CA ASP A 412 8.48 29.90 10.57
C ASP A 412 8.18 28.52 9.96
N ASP A 413 7.02 28.36 9.33
CA ASP A 413 6.62 27.16 8.58
C ASP A 413 7.69 26.71 7.56
N TYR A 414 8.44 27.64 6.97
CA TYR A 414 9.54 27.34 6.05
C TYR A 414 10.64 26.51 6.72
N PHE A 415 10.97 26.84 7.97
CA PHE A 415 12.04 26.18 8.71
C PHE A 415 11.57 24.94 9.47
N ILE A 416 10.26 24.76 9.61
CA ILE A 416 9.63 23.56 10.18
C ILE A 416 9.49 22.48 9.10
N LYS A 417 8.96 22.83 7.92
CA LYS A 417 8.60 21.88 6.86
C LYS A 417 9.80 21.39 6.04
N LEU A 418 10.86 22.20 5.97
CA LEU A 418 12.06 21.89 5.20
C LEU A 418 13.20 21.41 6.08
N GLN A 419 13.94 20.43 5.57
CA GLN A 419 15.20 19.96 6.15
C GLN A 419 16.31 20.99 5.88
N ALA A 420 17.35 20.98 6.72
CA ALA A 420 18.48 21.92 6.58
C ALA A 420 19.11 21.91 5.18
N GLU A 421 19.24 20.75 4.54
CA GLU A 421 19.79 20.58 3.19
C GLU A 421 18.92 21.27 2.12
N GLU A 422 17.60 21.25 2.28
CA GLU A 422 16.65 21.95 1.40
C GLU A 422 16.74 23.46 1.60
N ILE A 423 16.81 23.91 2.86
CA ILE A 423 16.96 25.33 3.20
C ILE A 423 18.24 25.90 2.58
N ILE A 424 19.36 25.17 2.67
CA ILE A 424 20.64 25.55 2.06
C ILE A 424 20.48 25.68 0.55
N TRP A 425 19.95 24.64 -0.12
CA TRP A 425 19.84 24.62 -1.57
C TRP A 425 18.93 25.73 -2.12
N GLN A 426 17.76 25.92 -1.50
CA GLN A 426 16.81 26.96 -1.90
C GLN A 426 17.37 28.36 -1.65
N THR A 427 17.99 28.58 -0.48
CA THR A 427 18.63 29.87 -0.16
C THR A 427 19.73 30.20 -1.17
N GLN A 428 20.60 29.24 -1.46
CA GLN A 428 21.67 29.42 -2.45
C GLN A 428 21.11 29.76 -3.83
N ALA A 429 20.08 29.04 -4.30
CA ALA A 429 19.45 29.29 -5.59
C ALA A 429 18.90 30.72 -5.74
N ILE A 430 18.38 31.30 -4.65
CA ILE A 430 17.84 32.66 -4.64
C ILE A 430 18.98 33.68 -4.65
N LEU A 431 20.00 33.49 -3.81
CA LEU A 431 21.11 34.43 -3.67
C LEU A 431 22.02 34.48 -4.92
N GLU A 432 22.14 33.37 -5.66
CA GLU A 432 22.89 33.33 -6.92
C GLU A 432 22.20 34.06 -8.09
N THR A 433 20.94 34.45 -7.93
CA THR A 433 20.16 35.08 -9.01
C THR A 433 20.50 36.57 -9.13
N ASP A 434 20.90 37.01 -10.33
CA ASP A 434 21.32 38.38 -10.59
C ASP A 434 20.19 39.40 -10.33
N ILE A 435 20.54 40.57 -9.80
CA ILE A 435 19.59 41.63 -9.40
C ILE A 435 18.75 42.11 -10.59
N ASN A 436 19.28 42.00 -11.81
CA ASN A 436 18.60 42.37 -13.05
C ASN A 436 17.55 41.33 -13.52
N GLU A 437 17.51 40.14 -12.93
CA GLU A 437 16.56 39.06 -13.26
C GLU A 437 15.49 38.85 -12.17
N LYS A 438 15.41 39.73 -11.16
CA LYS A 438 14.54 39.60 -9.97
C LYS A 438 13.04 39.37 -10.23
N ASN A 439 12.54 39.65 -11.42
CA ASN A 439 11.13 39.44 -11.79
C ASN A 439 10.88 38.14 -12.59
N LYS A 440 11.93 37.40 -12.96
CA LYS A 440 11.77 36.10 -13.64
C LYS A 440 11.54 34.99 -12.62
N PRO A 441 10.73 33.97 -12.94
CA PRO A 441 10.63 32.78 -12.12
C PRO A 441 11.99 32.06 -12.10
N ILE A 442 12.49 31.73 -10.92
CA ILE A 442 13.66 30.86 -10.76
C ILE A 442 13.13 29.43 -10.73
N VAL A 443 13.64 28.55 -11.59
CA VAL A 443 13.35 27.12 -11.56
C VAL A 443 14.66 26.37 -11.38
N LYS A 444 14.77 25.56 -10.32
CA LYS A 444 15.90 24.67 -10.09
C LYS A 444 15.40 23.26 -9.87
N ILE A 445 16.16 22.29 -10.34
CA ILE A 445 15.81 20.87 -10.22
C ILE A 445 17.02 20.12 -9.65
N LYS A 446 16.80 19.30 -8.63
CA LYS A 446 17.82 18.40 -8.08
C LYS A 446 17.26 16.99 -7.93
N ILE A 447 18.18 16.02 -7.90
CA ILE A 447 17.84 14.64 -7.57
C ILE A 447 17.90 14.51 -6.04
N ASP A 448 16.80 14.14 -5.42
CA ASP A 448 16.74 13.88 -3.98
C ASP A 448 16.70 12.36 -3.74
N GLU A 449 17.88 11.80 -3.48
CA GLU A 449 18.04 10.37 -3.18
C GLU A 449 17.45 9.99 -1.82
N GLN A 450 17.41 10.92 -0.85
CA GLN A 450 16.90 10.66 0.48
C GLN A 450 15.38 10.48 0.41
N ARG A 451 14.69 11.40 -0.27
CA ARG A 451 13.24 11.31 -0.52
C ARG A 451 12.87 10.35 -1.64
N GLY A 452 13.84 9.92 -2.45
CA GLY A 452 13.64 8.97 -3.53
C GLY A 452 12.81 9.54 -4.67
N ALA A 453 12.97 10.83 -4.98
CA ALA A 453 12.27 11.56 -6.04
C ALA A 453 13.16 12.66 -6.64
N THR A 454 12.69 13.30 -7.72
CA THR A 454 13.33 14.49 -8.26
C THR A 454 12.58 15.73 -7.76
N GLU A 455 13.31 16.65 -7.11
CA GLU A 455 12.76 17.86 -6.51
C GLU A 455 12.86 19.03 -7.49
N ILE A 456 11.76 19.76 -7.69
CA ILE A 456 11.68 21.00 -8.44
C ILE A 456 11.39 22.12 -7.45
N PHE A 457 12.26 23.11 -7.41
CA PHE A 457 12.09 24.34 -6.65
C PHE A 457 11.77 25.50 -7.60
N ILE A 458 10.73 26.26 -7.26
CA ILE A 458 10.27 27.41 -8.03
C ILE A 458 10.11 28.59 -7.08
N HIS A 459 10.86 29.66 -7.35
CA HIS A 459 10.69 30.94 -6.66
C HIS A 459 10.15 31.99 -7.63
N THR A 460 9.00 32.58 -7.30
CA THR A 460 8.33 33.54 -8.18
C THR A 460 7.49 34.56 -7.42
N MET A 461 7.17 35.67 -8.07
CA MET A 461 6.16 36.61 -7.57
C MET A 461 4.80 35.93 -7.50
N PRO A 462 3.90 36.35 -6.59
CA PRO A 462 2.64 35.66 -6.36
C PRO A 462 1.79 35.74 -7.62
N LYS A 463 1.62 34.59 -8.28
CA LYS A 463 0.72 34.39 -9.41
C LYS A 463 -0.31 33.33 -9.00
N ASN A 464 -1.59 33.62 -9.17
CA ASN A 464 -2.65 32.69 -8.74
C ASN A 464 -2.59 31.34 -9.47
N CYS A 465 -1.94 31.25 -10.63
CA CYS A 465 -1.95 30.07 -11.50
C CYS A 465 -0.70 29.17 -11.48
N VAL A 466 0.25 29.35 -10.55
CA VAL A 466 1.51 28.57 -10.57
C VAL A 466 1.25 27.06 -10.50
N PHE A 467 0.43 26.59 -9.56
CA PHE A 467 0.13 25.15 -9.43
C PHE A 467 -0.51 24.57 -10.70
N ALA A 468 -1.48 25.27 -11.29
CA ALA A 468 -2.14 24.85 -12.52
C ALA A 468 -1.17 24.81 -13.72
N ILE A 469 -0.26 25.79 -13.83
CA ILE A 469 0.76 25.86 -14.89
C ILE A 469 1.77 24.72 -14.76
N VAL A 470 2.32 24.51 -13.55
CA VAL A 470 3.36 23.51 -13.30
C VAL A 470 2.80 22.12 -13.54
N THR A 471 1.66 21.78 -12.94
CA THR A 471 1.04 20.45 -13.10
C THR A 471 0.60 20.17 -14.54
N SER A 472 0.14 21.19 -15.28
CA SER A 472 -0.12 21.05 -16.73
C SER A 472 1.14 20.74 -17.51
N THR A 473 2.23 21.47 -17.26
CA THR A 473 3.51 21.29 -17.96
C THR A 473 4.11 19.90 -17.67
N LEU A 474 4.09 19.48 -16.40
CA LEU A 474 4.58 18.16 -15.99
C LEU A 474 3.74 17.02 -16.59
N SER A 475 2.41 17.17 -16.63
CA SER A 475 1.53 16.18 -17.27
C SER A 475 1.81 16.04 -18.78
N GLN A 476 2.11 17.13 -19.49
CA GLN A 476 2.50 17.09 -20.91
C GLN A 476 3.83 16.37 -21.14
N LEU A 477 4.72 16.39 -20.15
CA LEU A 477 6.02 15.71 -20.16
C LEU A 477 5.93 14.26 -19.65
N VAL A 478 4.72 13.77 -19.35
CA VAL A 478 4.44 12.42 -18.85
C VAL A 478 5.22 12.15 -17.55
N LEU A 479 5.08 13.08 -16.60
CA LEU A 479 5.66 12.99 -15.27
C LEU A 479 4.55 12.95 -14.22
N ASP A 480 4.75 12.12 -13.21
CA ASP A 480 3.85 12.01 -12.07
C ASP A 480 4.29 12.98 -10.99
N VAL A 481 3.37 13.84 -10.55
CA VAL A 481 3.54 14.69 -9.37
C VAL A 481 3.10 13.90 -8.16
N ILE A 482 3.97 13.77 -7.17
CA ILE A 482 3.71 12.98 -5.96
C ILE A 482 3.40 13.89 -4.77
N GLU A 483 4.09 15.01 -4.69
CA GLU A 483 3.86 16.03 -3.67
C GLU A 483 4.11 17.42 -4.25
N ALA A 484 3.33 18.39 -3.78
CA ALA A 484 3.55 19.80 -4.03
C ALA A 484 3.38 20.59 -2.73
N GLN A 485 4.26 21.55 -2.48
CA GLN A 485 4.20 22.43 -1.32
C GLN A 485 4.35 23.87 -1.78
N THR A 486 3.64 24.78 -1.15
CA THR A 486 3.68 26.21 -1.42
C THR A 486 3.83 26.98 -0.12
N ILE A 487 4.88 27.78 -0.04
CA ILE A 487 5.16 28.68 1.07
C ILE A 487 5.16 30.10 0.52
N THR A 488 4.49 31.03 1.17
CA THR A 488 4.44 32.43 0.76
C THR A 488 5.17 33.28 1.80
N SER A 489 6.11 34.11 1.35
CA SER A 489 6.82 35.08 2.20
C SER A 489 5.96 36.30 2.52
N ASP A 490 6.36 37.03 3.56
CA ASP A 490 5.74 38.29 3.96
C ASP A 490 5.86 39.39 2.90
N LYS A 491 6.86 39.28 2.01
CA LYS A 491 7.06 40.18 0.86
C LYS A 491 6.26 39.76 -0.38
N GLY A 492 5.43 38.73 -0.26
CA GLY A 492 4.53 38.23 -1.30
C GLY A 492 5.16 37.19 -2.25
N TYR A 493 6.47 36.95 -2.22
CA TYR A 493 7.08 35.89 -3.04
C TYR A 493 6.59 34.51 -2.62
N ALA A 494 6.35 33.64 -3.60
CA ALA A 494 5.93 32.26 -3.40
C ALA A 494 7.08 31.29 -3.75
N PHE A 495 7.24 30.30 -2.88
CA PHE A 495 8.21 29.22 -2.93
C PHE A 495 7.41 27.95 -3.15
N HIS A 496 7.53 27.36 -4.33
CA HIS A 496 6.87 26.10 -4.64
C HIS A 496 7.88 24.99 -4.78
N THR A 497 7.63 23.89 -4.08
CA THR A 497 8.43 22.67 -4.16
C THR A 497 7.56 21.56 -4.70
N TYR A 498 8.02 20.85 -5.73
CA TYR A 498 7.33 19.70 -6.31
C TYR A 498 8.25 18.48 -6.30
N PHE A 499 7.73 17.34 -5.90
CA PHE A 499 8.41 16.05 -6.02
C PHE A 499 7.78 15.26 -7.16
N ILE A 500 8.62 14.85 -8.11
CA ILE A 500 8.18 14.17 -9.33
C ILE A 500 8.87 12.82 -9.53
N LEU A 501 8.19 11.93 -10.23
CA LEU A 501 8.68 10.63 -10.70
C LEU A 501 8.38 10.44 -12.20
N GLU A 502 9.10 9.50 -12.79
CA GLU A 502 8.73 8.90 -14.07
C GLU A 502 7.44 8.07 -13.94
N GLU A 503 6.74 7.81 -15.06
CA GLU A 503 5.51 7.00 -15.09
C GLU A 503 5.71 5.56 -14.55
N ASP A 504 6.94 5.05 -14.58
CA ASP A 504 7.29 3.75 -14.00
C ASP A 504 7.59 3.79 -12.50
N GLY A 505 7.46 4.97 -11.87
CA GLY A 505 7.73 5.23 -10.47
C GLY A 505 9.21 5.41 -10.13
N SER A 506 10.10 5.49 -11.13
CA SER A 506 11.53 5.74 -10.93
C SER A 506 11.86 7.24 -10.87
N ILE A 507 13.05 7.54 -10.33
CA ILE A 507 13.55 8.91 -10.19
C ILE A 507 13.99 9.43 -11.57
N VAL A 508 13.67 10.68 -11.89
CA VAL A 508 14.15 11.35 -13.11
C VAL A 508 15.64 11.67 -12.95
N ARG A 509 16.50 10.83 -13.54
CA ARG A 509 17.97 10.95 -13.43
C ARG A 509 18.66 11.52 -14.66
N ASP A 510 18.00 11.45 -15.82
CA ASP A 510 18.59 11.86 -17.08
C ASP A 510 18.77 13.39 -17.14
N ALA A 511 20.01 13.85 -17.35
CA ALA A 511 20.35 15.27 -17.30
C ALA A 511 19.68 16.07 -18.44
N ASP A 512 19.56 15.49 -19.64
CA ASP A 512 18.89 16.14 -20.76
C ASP A 512 17.39 16.28 -20.48
N ARG A 513 16.78 15.27 -19.84
CA ARG A 513 15.39 15.31 -19.40
C ARG A 513 15.16 16.36 -18.32
N ILE A 514 16.02 16.43 -17.31
CA ILE A 514 15.98 17.48 -16.27
C ILE A 514 16.06 18.87 -16.91
N HIS A 515 17.01 19.06 -17.83
CA HIS A 515 17.17 20.35 -18.51
C HIS A 515 15.94 20.73 -19.35
N LYS A 516 15.32 19.77 -20.05
CA LYS A 516 14.07 19.98 -20.79
C LYS A 516 12.91 20.38 -19.86
N ILE A 517 12.78 19.75 -18.70
CA ILE A 517 11.74 20.08 -17.70
C ILE A 517 11.95 21.52 -17.21
N GLN A 518 13.18 21.87 -16.86
CA GLN A 518 13.51 23.20 -16.37
C GLN A 518 13.14 24.28 -17.41
N LEU A 519 13.60 24.12 -18.66
CA LEU A 519 13.30 25.08 -19.73
C LEU A 519 11.79 25.22 -20.00
N ALA A 520 11.06 24.11 -20.03
CA ALA A 520 9.62 24.13 -20.25
C ALA A 520 8.86 24.88 -19.14
N LEU A 521 9.27 24.71 -17.88
CA LEU A 521 8.68 25.41 -16.74
C LEU A 521 9.03 26.90 -16.76
N GLU A 522 10.29 27.26 -17.02
CA GLU A 522 10.73 28.66 -17.12
C GLU A 522 9.96 29.42 -18.21
N GLU A 523 9.80 28.79 -19.39
CA GLU A 523 9.04 29.36 -20.51
C GLU A 523 7.57 29.59 -20.13
N LYS A 524 6.91 28.56 -19.57
CA LYS A 524 5.48 28.62 -19.24
C LYS A 524 5.17 29.56 -18.09
N LEU A 525 6.02 29.64 -17.07
CA LEU A 525 5.85 30.55 -15.94
C LEU A 525 6.14 32.01 -16.30
N SER A 526 6.95 32.24 -17.35
CA SER A 526 7.24 33.57 -17.88
C SER A 526 6.13 34.09 -18.80
N SER A 527 5.26 33.23 -19.33
CA SER A 527 4.09 33.62 -20.14
C SER A 527 3.04 34.35 -19.30
N GLU A 528 2.40 35.37 -19.89
CA GLU A 528 1.24 36.07 -19.30
C GLU A 528 -0.09 35.33 -19.53
N SER A 529 -0.13 34.40 -20.49
CA SER A 529 -1.33 33.64 -20.83
C SER A 529 -1.20 32.18 -20.42
N PHE A 530 -2.16 31.72 -19.61
CA PHE A 530 -2.38 30.32 -19.28
C PHE A 530 -3.76 29.92 -19.78
N SER A 531 -3.83 28.83 -20.53
CA SER A 531 -5.06 28.16 -20.91
C SER A 531 -4.98 26.71 -20.44
N LEU A 532 -6.07 26.19 -19.88
CA LEU A 532 -6.14 24.78 -19.54
C LEU A 532 -5.82 23.90 -20.76
N PRO A 533 -5.05 22.81 -20.59
CA PRO A 533 -4.88 21.84 -21.64
C PRO A 533 -6.23 21.20 -21.96
N VAL A 534 -6.70 21.35 -23.21
CA VAL A 534 -7.89 20.66 -23.69
C VAL A 534 -7.54 19.18 -23.87
N GLY A 535 -8.22 18.30 -23.13
CA GLY A 535 -7.93 16.87 -23.09
C GLY A 535 -7.89 16.24 -24.50
N SER A 536 -6.73 15.67 -24.87
CA SER A 536 -6.58 14.90 -26.12
C SER A 536 -6.19 13.45 -25.89
N GLN A 537 -6.14 13.00 -24.64
CA GLN A 537 -5.78 11.62 -24.32
C GLN A 537 -7.04 10.78 -24.08
N ARG A 538 -7.18 9.73 -24.90
CA ARG A 538 -8.31 8.82 -24.85
C ARG A 538 -8.24 8.00 -23.57
N LEU A 539 -9.21 8.16 -22.67
CA LEU A 539 -9.37 7.31 -21.49
C LEU A 539 -9.26 5.82 -21.86
N SER A 540 -8.55 5.07 -21.01
CA SER A 540 -8.43 3.63 -21.12
C SER A 540 -9.80 2.95 -20.99
N ARG A 541 -9.93 1.72 -21.50
CA ARG A 541 -11.20 0.97 -21.40
C ARG A 541 -11.62 0.78 -19.94
N THR A 542 -10.65 0.49 -19.08
CA THR A 542 -10.84 0.30 -17.64
C THR A 542 -11.32 1.58 -16.94
N GLN A 543 -10.74 2.75 -17.27
CA GLN A 543 -11.15 4.05 -16.73
C GLN A 543 -12.58 4.42 -17.10
N LYS A 544 -13.03 4.10 -18.32
CA LYS A 544 -14.41 4.41 -18.76
C LYS A 544 -15.47 3.64 -17.98
N GLN A 545 -15.11 2.48 -17.45
CA GLN A 545 -16.03 1.61 -16.74
C GLN A 545 -16.14 1.93 -15.25
N PHE A 546 -15.02 2.37 -14.67
CA PHE A 546 -15.02 3.07 -13.40
C PHE A 546 -15.19 4.57 -13.64
N SER A 547 -16.39 4.98 -14.03
CA SER A 547 -16.79 6.36 -13.76
C SER A 547 -17.00 6.50 -12.24
N LEU A 548 -15.89 6.54 -11.52
CA LEU A 548 -15.88 7.03 -10.15
C LEU A 548 -16.41 8.46 -10.23
N GLN A 549 -17.57 8.70 -9.63
CA GLN A 549 -18.02 10.06 -9.42
C GLN A 549 -16.96 10.75 -8.58
N THR A 550 -16.46 11.89 -9.07
CA THR A 550 -15.52 12.72 -8.34
C THR A 550 -16.17 13.09 -7.00
N ASN A 551 -15.56 12.63 -5.91
CA ASN A 551 -16.03 12.90 -4.55
C ASN A 551 -15.04 13.85 -3.87
N VAL A 552 -15.55 14.91 -3.25
CA VAL A 552 -14.74 15.93 -2.56
C VAL A 552 -15.24 16.05 -1.12
N GLN A 553 -14.36 15.74 -0.19
CA GLN A 553 -14.60 15.82 1.26
C GLN A 553 -13.72 16.90 1.88
N PHE A 554 -14.21 17.50 2.96
CA PHE A 554 -13.46 18.49 3.72
C PHE A 554 -13.44 18.07 5.19
N ASP A 555 -12.26 18.14 5.78
CA ASP A 555 -12.03 18.00 7.21
C ASP A 555 -11.38 19.28 7.74
N GLU A 556 -11.69 19.64 8.98
CA GLU A 556 -11.20 20.86 9.63
C GLU A 556 -10.13 20.50 10.66
N ASP A 557 -8.91 20.99 10.45
CA ASP A 557 -7.84 20.93 11.45
C ASP A 557 -7.77 22.26 12.18
N LEU A 558 -8.53 22.35 13.27
CA LEU A 558 -8.59 23.53 14.13
C LEU A 558 -7.29 23.77 14.90
N ALA A 559 -6.47 22.73 15.13
CA ALA A 559 -5.21 22.86 15.85
C ALA A 559 -4.18 23.58 15.00
N ASN A 560 -4.14 23.27 13.70
CA ASN A 560 -3.21 23.86 12.74
C ASN A 560 -3.80 25.00 11.90
N ASN A 561 -5.06 25.38 12.15
CA ASN A 561 -5.80 26.40 11.39
C ASN A 561 -5.84 26.13 9.87
N GLN A 562 -6.11 24.88 9.50
CA GLN A 562 -6.03 24.38 8.13
C GLN A 562 -7.32 23.67 7.71
N THR A 563 -7.66 23.74 6.41
CA THR A 563 -8.73 22.93 5.82
C THR A 563 -8.11 21.83 4.98
N ILE A 564 -8.45 20.58 5.28
CA ILE A 564 -7.99 19.41 4.54
C ILE A 564 -9.08 19.05 3.54
N MET A 565 -8.77 19.11 2.25
CA MET A 565 -9.65 18.71 1.16
C MET A 565 -9.17 17.39 0.58
N THR A 566 -9.99 16.35 0.67
CA THR A 566 -9.72 15.03 0.08
C THR A 566 -10.52 14.86 -1.19
N ILE A 567 -9.85 14.52 -2.30
CA ILE A 567 -10.46 14.27 -3.60
C ILE A 567 -10.26 12.81 -3.99
N GLU A 568 -11.37 12.11 -4.19
CA GLU A 568 -11.38 10.76 -4.75
C GLU A 568 -11.97 10.79 -6.16
N ALA A 569 -11.18 10.41 -7.16
CA ALA A 569 -11.61 10.42 -8.55
C ALA A 569 -10.89 9.35 -9.38
N ALA A 570 -11.36 9.11 -10.60
CA ALA A 570 -10.57 8.37 -11.58
C ALA A 570 -9.31 9.17 -11.93
N ASN A 571 -8.15 8.52 -12.01
CA ASN A 571 -6.91 9.16 -12.42
C ASN A 571 -7.06 9.61 -13.88
N ARG A 572 -7.01 10.92 -14.14
CA ARG A 572 -7.14 11.50 -15.48
C ARG A 572 -5.92 12.37 -15.80
N PRO A 573 -5.41 12.36 -17.04
CA PRO A 573 -4.35 13.29 -17.45
C PRO A 573 -4.75 14.75 -17.17
N ALA A 574 -3.78 15.54 -16.70
CA ALA A 574 -3.97 16.95 -16.33
C ALA A 574 -5.03 17.22 -15.24
N MET A 575 -5.47 16.22 -14.45
CA MET A 575 -6.44 16.42 -13.38
C MET A 575 -5.99 17.47 -12.35
N LEU A 576 -4.72 17.42 -11.91
CA LEU A 576 -4.17 18.40 -10.96
C LEU A 576 -4.22 19.83 -11.49
N SER A 577 -4.06 20.02 -12.81
CA SER A 577 -4.17 21.34 -13.42
C SER A 577 -5.60 21.88 -13.37
N HIS A 578 -6.59 21.02 -13.59
CA HIS A 578 -8.01 21.36 -13.47
C HIS A 578 -8.41 21.66 -12.01
N ILE A 579 -7.88 20.90 -11.05
CA ILE A 579 -8.06 21.19 -9.61
C ILE A 579 -7.44 22.55 -9.28
N GLY A 580 -6.21 22.81 -9.76
CA GLY A 580 -5.57 24.12 -9.60
C GLY A 580 -6.42 25.26 -10.15
N GLN A 581 -7.01 25.08 -11.33
CA GLN A 581 -7.92 26.07 -11.91
C GLN A 581 -9.19 26.27 -11.07
N ALA A 582 -9.78 25.19 -10.55
CA ALA A 582 -10.95 25.28 -9.68
C ALA A 582 -10.66 26.11 -8.41
N LEU A 583 -9.50 25.89 -7.80
CA LEU A 583 -9.06 26.65 -6.61
C LEU A 583 -8.89 28.14 -6.93
N ILE A 584 -8.36 28.47 -8.11
CA ILE A 584 -8.23 29.86 -8.58
C ILE A 584 -9.61 30.52 -8.75
N GLU A 585 -10.55 29.85 -9.40
CA GLU A 585 -11.91 30.35 -9.60
C GLU A 585 -12.62 30.60 -8.26
N CYS A 586 -12.36 29.73 -7.28
CA CYS A 586 -12.89 29.85 -5.94
C CYS A 586 -12.11 30.81 -5.03
N ARG A 587 -10.99 31.40 -5.49
CA ARG A 587 -10.09 32.24 -4.66
C ARG A 587 -9.59 31.55 -3.40
N VAL A 588 -9.14 30.30 -3.57
CA VAL A 588 -8.59 29.46 -2.51
C VAL A 588 -7.09 29.31 -2.72
N LEU A 589 -6.33 29.43 -1.65
CA LEU A 589 -4.89 29.25 -1.65
C LEU A 589 -4.57 27.78 -1.35
N LEU A 590 -3.65 27.22 -2.14
CA LEU A 590 -3.08 25.89 -1.90
C LEU A 590 -1.82 26.03 -1.04
N GLU A 591 -1.76 25.32 0.08
CA GLU A 591 -0.58 25.25 0.94
C GLU A 591 0.24 24.00 0.65
N SER A 592 -0.41 22.84 0.54
CA SER A 592 0.25 21.59 0.13
C SER A 592 -0.73 20.66 -0.57
N ALA A 593 -0.18 19.75 -1.38
CA ALA A 593 -0.90 18.69 -2.05
C ALA A 593 -0.08 17.40 -1.96
N LYS A 594 -0.68 16.34 -1.45
CA LYS A 594 -0.13 14.97 -1.48
C LYS A 594 -0.96 14.14 -2.44
N ILE A 595 -0.31 13.67 -3.49
CA ILE A 595 -0.96 12.98 -4.60
C ILE A 595 -0.75 11.49 -4.43
N SER A 596 -1.85 10.77 -4.16
CA SER A 596 -1.80 9.33 -3.94
C SER A 596 -2.52 8.62 -5.07
N THR A 597 -1.75 8.29 -6.10
CA THR A 597 -2.24 7.48 -7.21
C THR A 597 -2.18 6.00 -6.87
N PHE A 598 -3.32 5.34 -7.00
CA PHE A 598 -3.44 3.89 -6.87
C PHE A 598 -3.99 3.37 -8.21
N GLY A 599 -3.14 2.81 -9.08
CA GLY A 599 -3.60 2.34 -10.40
C GLY A 599 -4.36 3.43 -11.19
N GLU A 600 -5.66 3.24 -11.43
CA GLU A 600 -6.51 4.15 -12.20
C GLU A 600 -7.43 5.04 -11.33
N LYS A 601 -7.27 5.06 -10.00
CA LYS A 601 -7.97 5.97 -9.06
C LYS A 601 -6.95 6.77 -8.26
N VAL A 602 -7.28 8.01 -7.97
CA VAL A 602 -6.51 8.92 -7.12
C VAL A 602 -7.27 9.20 -5.84
N GLU A 603 -6.53 9.34 -4.76
CA GLU A 603 -7.01 9.85 -3.49
C GLU A 603 -6.04 10.95 -3.04
N ASP A 604 -6.30 12.14 -3.53
CA ASP A 604 -5.40 13.28 -3.36
C ASP A 604 -5.84 14.12 -2.17
N VAL A 605 -4.88 14.51 -1.34
CA VAL A 605 -5.11 15.31 -0.15
C VAL A 605 -4.50 16.69 -0.36
N PHE A 606 -5.30 17.74 -0.20
CA PHE A 606 -4.88 19.13 -0.38
C PHE A 606 -5.11 19.89 0.92
N ILE A 607 -4.10 20.61 1.40
CA ILE A 607 -4.25 21.58 2.47
C ILE A 607 -4.52 22.94 1.83
N ILE A 608 -5.68 23.51 2.13
CA ILE A 608 -6.17 24.75 1.52
C ILE A 608 -6.55 25.79 2.58
N ARG A 609 -6.45 27.07 2.19
CA ARG A 609 -6.86 28.24 3.00
C ARG A 609 -7.63 29.25 2.16
N ASP A 610 -8.36 30.14 2.82
CA ASP A 610 -8.98 31.27 2.15
C ASP A 610 -7.95 32.34 1.74
N GLU A 611 -8.40 33.38 1.03
CA GLU A 611 -7.57 34.52 0.60
C GLU A 611 -6.96 35.33 1.76
N ASN A 612 -7.43 35.13 3.00
CA ASN A 612 -6.93 35.77 4.21
C ASN A 612 -6.07 34.82 5.07
N HIS A 613 -5.63 33.68 4.51
CA HIS A 613 -4.86 32.64 5.20
C HIS A 613 -5.57 32.01 6.41
N GLN A 614 -6.90 32.00 6.41
CA GLN A 614 -7.75 31.39 7.43
C GLN A 614 -8.35 30.06 6.97
N ILE A 615 -8.76 29.25 7.95
CA ILE A 615 -9.51 28.02 7.75
C ILE A 615 -10.88 28.29 7.08
N ILE A 616 -11.26 27.47 6.11
CA ILE A 616 -12.53 27.56 5.38
C ILE A 616 -13.60 26.73 6.10
N THR A 617 -14.31 27.35 7.04
CA THR A 617 -15.41 26.73 7.79
C THR A 617 -16.80 26.99 7.18
N ASP A 618 -16.90 27.91 6.21
CA ASP A 618 -18.18 28.21 5.56
C ASP A 618 -18.58 27.06 4.62
N ILE A 619 -19.62 26.32 5.01
CA ILE A 619 -20.21 25.21 4.26
C ILE A 619 -20.60 25.65 2.83
N LYS A 620 -21.05 26.90 2.62
CA LYS A 620 -21.39 27.38 1.28
C LYS A 620 -20.15 27.51 0.40
N LYS A 621 -19.04 27.95 1.00
CA LYS A 621 -17.76 28.06 0.30
C LYS A 621 -17.20 26.67 -0.05
N GLN A 622 -17.26 25.73 0.89
CA GLN A 622 -16.89 24.33 0.65
C GLN A 622 -17.74 23.72 -0.47
N GLU A 623 -19.05 23.99 -0.52
CA GLU A 623 -19.93 23.49 -1.58
C GLU A 623 -19.64 24.15 -2.95
N GLU A 624 -19.28 25.43 -2.98
CA GLU A 624 -18.82 26.12 -4.19
C GLU A 624 -17.55 25.46 -4.75
N ILE A 625 -16.55 25.20 -3.88
CA ILE A 625 -15.30 24.54 -4.24
C ILE A 625 -15.59 23.13 -4.78
N ARG A 626 -16.37 22.33 -4.03
CA ARG A 626 -16.79 20.98 -4.42
C ARG A 626 -17.41 20.96 -5.81
N ARG A 627 -18.41 21.81 -6.05
CA ARG A 627 -19.12 21.85 -7.34
C ARG A 627 -18.18 22.23 -8.49
N THR A 628 -17.30 23.20 -8.28
CA THR A 628 -16.37 23.69 -9.30
C THR A 628 -15.33 22.63 -9.66
N ILE A 629 -14.78 21.94 -8.65
CA ILE A 629 -13.85 20.81 -8.85
C ILE A 629 -14.53 19.68 -9.62
N ILE A 630 -15.70 19.23 -9.18
CA ILE A 630 -16.44 18.15 -9.85
C ILE A 630 -16.70 18.53 -11.31
N GLN A 631 -17.16 19.75 -11.56
CA GLN A 631 -17.44 20.23 -12.91
C GLN A 631 -16.19 20.22 -13.80
N LEU A 632 -15.05 20.74 -13.32
CA LEU A 632 -13.83 20.81 -14.13
C LEU A 632 -13.16 19.44 -14.31
N VAL A 633 -13.10 18.62 -13.26
CA VAL A 633 -12.48 17.28 -13.31
C VAL A 633 -13.31 16.33 -14.18
N ASP A 634 -14.64 16.38 -14.11
CA ASP A 634 -15.50 15.54 -14.95
C ASP A 634 -15.66 16.09 -16.37
N SER A 635 -15.28 17.33 -16.64
CA SER A 635 -15.26 17.91 -17.99
C SER A 635 -14.05 17.51 -18.84
N ILE A 636 -13.10 16.77 -18.29
CA ILE A 636 -11.91 16.28 -19.01
C ILE A 636 -12.30 15.25 -20.11
N ASP A 637 -13.52 14.71 -20.05
CA ASP A 637 -14.02 13.58 -20.86
C ASP A 637 -14.45 13.91 -22.31
#